data_AF-H2YLF6-F1
#
_entry.id   AF-H2YLF6-F1
#
_cell.length_a   1.000
_cell.length_b   1.000
_cell.length_c   1.000
_cell.angle_alpha   90.00
_cell.angle_beta   90.00
_cell.angle_gamma   90.00
#
_symmetry.space_group_name_H-M   'P 1'
#
loop_
_entity.id
_entity.type
_entity.pdbx_description
1 polymer ?
#
loop_
_entity_poly.entity_id
_entity_poly.type
_entity_poly.pdbx_seq_one_letter_code
_entity_poly.pdbx_strand_id
1 'polypeptide(L)'
;NAAGQSEFSAPSDLILASAVVSPPGPPFPSVKDITKSAVSLAWKVPDTDGGSKIKGYHVEMQEGDSEEWIKATKHDQRSCEFVVPDLPQGKKYNFRVMALNAAGQGEPGYIAEPVIIQEKQEMPEISLNVSVKEKIVVKAGGVINIPLYVTGRPSPTVSWEKDNKELPEEARVGEAGGSRDLVIRNCTREHSGKYTVIAKNDAGEKRLDIEVLVQDVPGVCGGPINPSNVTRDTIGFSWSPPEDDGGCTITNYVLEKRESSRRSWTRVSMTVTRTSAVVQGLIEGESYMFRVSAENILGVGPGIETMIPITARDPVSEPGRTEELRVTDVTRSTVSLAWKPPKSDGGLPISEYLVEKRLVGQERQWVRVTKELINESRYTVTGLFESNEYEFRVAAENSIGIGAKCLPSKQVKAEDPVLVPGPAVNPQVKSISKNTVTVTWQKPRHDGGAPVLGYIVETQKAGSEAWKIWCTQETQKTTSYTVPDLTENYEYRIRVTAVNKAGLSEPAFVKGTSTIIKDVLEEPEIDLDGFMLSTVTYRVGQTVKLTARIKGRPEPEVEWFKDGQGVDFNKYNVQRTAIGTELIRKESERTDSGVYTLKAKNTAGEKSVKINVNVLDKPGMCRNLKTILVRAGTDLILRASMAGRPVPVAVWKLGDVDLFKVARSSIKTTEDETRLTISNATRADCGHYVVTATNKTGSDSASAQVNVLDKPAACVGPLKIISLNKDRCTVAWEPPADNGGCEITNYTLEKCETSRMVWSVVTASVTACAYPVPRLLEGNEYIFRVKAENKMGLGPAIESSPVVAKSPYDKPGAPSAPEITKIGNGTATIAWKAPDKDGGRDIFGYYVEKREKKGVRWSPCNTKSIMDRRLNVLGLSIGYDYQFRVAAENEMGVGEPSEPSKMVTIKEPTEVPGPPSNPKNIEIKAGSTLRLLADVKGRPKPTVKWTKLGATLSRRADVDVTDLKTTLVVPETNRDDSGKYTLTASNAKGSKSANINVKPAEAPKITLPKELKVRSGQKLVVEAEISGKPHPVTYWMRKGVELEESEKLVDIKTSDWDTTLLIPNCNRDDSGKYILNVENTSGVKSTTVIVRVQDTPGPPGPIIIKEVTLETVSIAWESPINDGGSTITSYVIEKRESTRKAWATVTAQCSRTSWTINKLETGKSYYFRVMAENEYGIGIPFETPEPVKI
;
A
#
# COMPACT_ATOMS: atom_id res chain seq x y z
N ASN A 1 -26.86 -92.42 -57.10
CA ASN A 1 -27.86 -92.95 -56.16
C ASN A 1 -27.26 -94.21 -55.50
N ALA A 2 -28.06 -95.19 -55.05
CA ALA A 2 -27.52 -96.43 -54.47
C ALA A 2 -26.74 -97.34 -55.45
N ALA A 3 -26.75 -97.03 -56.75
CA ALA A 3 -25.95 -97.71 -57.78
C ALA A 3 -24.66 -96.92 -58.17
N GLY A 4 -24.26 -95.91 -57.39
CA GLY A 4 -23.06 -95.09 -57.65
C GLY A 4 -23.36 -93.65 -58.08
N GLN A 5 -22.33 -92.89 -58.41
CA GLN A 5 -22.46 -91.58 -59.09
C GLN A 5 -22.50 -91.79 -60.61
N SER A 6 -23.21 -90.93 -61.32
CA SER A 6 -23.11 -90.81 -62.78
C SER A 6 -21.80 -90.12 -63.17
N GLU A 7 -21.34 -90.35 -64.40
CA GLU A 7 -20.26 -89.56 -64.98
C GLU A 7 -20.64 -88.08 -65.08
N PHE A 8 -19.63 -87.21 -65.09
CA PHE A 8 -19.80 -85.77 -65.28
C PHE A 8 -20.05 -85.46 -66.77
N SER A 9 -20.80 -84.39 -67.05
CA SER A 9 -20.91 -83.84 -68.39
C SER A 9 -19.56 -83.38 -68.93
N ALA A 10 -19.40 -83.39 -70.26
CA ALA A 10 -18.21 -82.84 -70.92
C ALA A 10 -17.93 -81.39 -70.49
N PRO A 11 -16.65 -80.96 -70.38
CA PRO A 11 -16.30 -79.58 -70.07
C PRO A 11 -16.86 -78.60 -71.12
N SER A 12 -17.30 -77.43 -70.68
CA SER A 12 -17.63 -76.31 -71.56
C SER A 12 -16.38 -75.64 -72.12
N ASP A 13 -16.48 -75.04 -73.31
CA ASP A 13 -15.40 -74.29 -73.95
C ASP A 13 -14.83 -73.16 -73.07
N LEU A 14 -13.54 -72.88 -73.25
CA LEU A 14 -12.81 -71.86 -72.49
C LEU A 14 -13.17 -70.44 -72.93
N ILE A 15 -14.16 -69.84 -72.27
CA ILE A 15 -14.45 -68.40 -72.37
C ILE A 15 -13.56 -67.64 -71.38
N LEU A 16 -12.79 -66.67 -71.90
CA LEU A 16 -11.88 -65.85 -71.12
C LEU A 16 -12.66 -64.76 -70.37
N ALA A 17 -12.96 -64.99 -69.09
CA ALA A 17 -13.76 -64.10 -68.27
C ALA A 17 -13.00 -62.82 -67.86
N SER A 18 -12.99 -61.80 -68.74
CA SER A 18 -12.70 -60.43 -68.32
C SER A 18 -13.84 -59.90 -67.44
N ALA A 19 -13.54 -59.49 -66.21
CA ALA A 19 -14.54 -58.88 -65.34
C ALA A 19 -15.10 -57.60 -65.95
N VAL A 20 -16.43 -57.47 -65.98
CA VAL A 20 -17.12 -56.26 -66.46
C VAL A 20 -16.93 -55.15 -65.42
N VAL A 21 -15.93 -54.31 -65.63
CA VAL A 21 -15.71 -53.14 -64.78
C VAL A 21 -16.84 -52.14 -65.01
N SER A 22 -17.49 -51.76 -63.92
CA SER A 22 -18.54 -50.73 -63.88
C SER A 22 -18.00 -49.46 -63.21
N PRO A 23 -18.64 -48.29 -63.36
CA PRO A 23 -18.28 -47.11 -62.57
C PRO A 23 -18.43 -47.35 -61.05
N PRO A 24 -17.74 -46.59 -60.18
CA PRO A 24 -17.89 -46.72 -58.73
C PRO A 24 -19.27 -46.25 -58.23
N GLY A 25 -19.63 -46.69 -57.02
CA GLY A 25 -20.74 -46.09 -56.27
C GLY A 25 -20.43 -44.65 -55.80
N PRO A 26 -21.39 -43.99 -55.15
CA PRO A 26 -21.21 -42.64 -54.61
C PRO A 26 -20.28 -42.61 -53.39
N PRO A 27 -19.35 -41.64 -53.29
CA PRO A 27 -18.65 -41.30 -52.04
C PRO A 27 -19.61 -40.79 -50.97
N PHE A 28 -19.16 -40.73 -49.70
CA PHE A 28 -19.92 -40.13 -48.61
C PHE A 28 -19.21 -38.87 -48.07
N PRO A 29 -19.48 -37.68 -48.62
CA PRO A 29 -18.80 -36.45 -48.23
C PRO A 29 -19.41 -35.77 -46.99
N SER A 30 -18.59 -34.97 -46.33
CA SER A 30 -18.90 -34.20 -45.13
C SER A 30 -18.06 -32.91 -45.10
N VAL A 31 -18.57 -31.88 -44.43
CA VAL A 31 -17.80 -30.65 -44.15
C VAL A 31 -16.89 -30.90 -42.95
N LYS A 32 -15.59 -30.68 -43.13
CA LYS A 32 -14.55 -30.84 -42.11
C LYS A 32 -14.24 -29.53 -41.39
N ASP A 33 -14.19 -28.40 -42.11
CA ASP A 33 -14.00 -27.06 -41.54
C ASP A 33 -14.45 -25.97 -42.52
N ILE A 34 -14.75 -24.76 -42.03
CA ILE A 34 -15.15 -23.57 -42.82
C ILE A 34 -14.37 -22.35 -42.33
N THR A 35 -13.63 -21.71 -43.24
CA THR A 35 -12.97 -20.42 -42.99
C THR A 35 -13.76 -19.29 -43.67
N LYS A 36 -13.35 -18.03 -43.46
CA LYS A 36 -13.95 -16.87 -44.14
C LYS A 36 -13.91 -16.92 -45.68
N SER A 37 -13.10 -17.80 -46.29
CA SER A 37 -12.95 -17.84 -47.75
C SER A 37 -12.71 -19.23 -48.35
N ALA A 38 -12.93 -20.32 -47.60
CA ALA A 38 -12.73 -21.68 -48.06
C ALA A 38 -13.55 -22.70 -47.25
N VAL A 39 -13.87 -23.83 -47.86
CA VAL A 39 -14.40 -25.01 -47.14
C VAL A 39 -13.46 -26.20 -47.27
N SER A 40 -13.22 -26.89 -46.16
CA SER A 40 -12.53 -28.18 -46.14
C SER A 40 -13.56 -29.30 -46.20
N LEU A 41 -13.48 -30.15 -47.20
CA LEU A 41 -14.36 -31.31 -47.39
C LEU A 41 -13.58 -32.60 -47.17
N ALA A 42 -14.21 -33.57 -46.52
CA ALA A 42 -13.67 -34.91 -46.31
C ALA A 42 -14.76 -35.96 -46.59
N TRP A 43 -14.40 -37.06 -47.23
CA TRP A 43 -15.34 -38.12 -47.61
C TRP A 43 -14.82 -39.51 -47.25
N LYS A 44 -15.76 -40.46 -47.18
CA LYS A 44 -15.41 -41.89 -47.26
C LYS A 44 -15.36 -42.32 -48.72
N VAL A 45 -14.53 -43.32 -48.99
CA VAL A 45 -14.56 -44.06 -50.27
C VAL A 45 -15.96 -44.68 -50.48
N PRO A 46 -16.40 -44.89 -51.73
CA PRO A 46 -17.63 -45.64 -52.00
C PRO A 46 -17.59 -47.06 -51.43
N ASP A 47 -18.75 -47.60 -51.04
CA ASP A 47 -18.88 -49.00 -50.60
C ASP A 47 -18.61 -50.01 -51.73
N THR A 48 -18.65 -49.56 -53.00
CA THR A 48 -18.35 -50.37 -54.19
C THR A 48 -17.41 -49.62 -55.15
N ASP A 49 -16.30 -50.24 -55.53
CA ASP A 49 -15.33 -49.67 -56.48
C ASP A 49 -15.65 -49.97 -57.95
N GLY A 50 -16.74 -50.71 -58.23
CA GLY A 50 -17.14 -51.11 -59.57
C GLY A 50 -16.31 -52.26 -60.17
N GLY A 51 -15.48 -52.95 -59.38
CA GLY A 51 -14.59 -54.03 -59.85
C GLY A 51 -13.24 -53.55 -60.39
N SER A 52 -12.90 -52.28 -60.14
CA SER A 52 -11.57 -51.72 -60.42
C SER A 52 -11.24 -50.65 -59.39
N LYS A 53 -10.01 -50.70 -58.86
CA LYS A 53 -9.48 -49.68 -57.94
C LYS A 53 -9.79 -48.25 -58.40
N ILE A 54 -10.17 -47.42 -57.43
CA ILE A 54 -10.35 -45.98 -57.61
C ILE A 54 -9.00 -45.35 -58.01
N LYS A 55 -9.01 -44.49 -59.03
CA LYS A 55 -7.86 -43.72 -59.52
C LYS A 55 -7.78 -42.34 -58.85
N GLY A 56 -8.93 -41.77 -58.50
CA GLY A 56 -9.06 -40.51 -57.79
C GLY A 56 -10.52 -40.03 -57.68
N TYR A 57 -10.69 -38.78 -57.26
CA TYR A 57 -11.98 -38.13 -57.02
C TYR A 57 -12.07 -36.78 -57.72
N HIS A 58 -13.30 -36.35 -57.98
CA HIS A 58 -13.65 -35.00 -58.41
C HIS A 58 -14.58 -34.34 -57.38
N VAL A 59 -14.34 -33.07 -57.08
CA VAL A 59 -15.24 -32.24 -56.26
C VAL A 59 -15.82 -31.15 -57.15
N GLU A 60 -17.13 -30.96 -57.04
CA GLU A 60 -17.87 -29.90 -57.74
C GLU A 60 -18.70 -29.10 -56.75
N MET A 61 -18.92 -27.83 -57.09
CA MET A 61 -19.61 -26.83 -56.28
C MET A 61 -20.67 -26.11 -57.10
N GLN A 62 -21.73 -25.64 -56.44
CA GLN A 62 -22.88 -24.97 -57.04
C GLN A 62 -23.25 -23.79 -56.14
N GLU A 63 -23.28 -22.56 -56.66
CA GLU A 63 -23.61 -21.39 -55.84
C GLU A 63 -25.12 -21.24 -55.64
N GLY A 64 -25.55 -21.15 -54.38
CA GLY A 64 -26.94 -20.96 -53.99
C GLY A 64 -27.84 -22.07 -54.53
N ASP A 65 -28.72 -21.67 -55.44
CA ASP A 65 -29.70 -22.53 -56.13
C ASP A 65 -29.53 -22.43 -57.66
N SER A 66 -28.31 -22.11 -58.13
CA SER A 66 -27.93 -22.10 -59.56
C SER A 66 -28.06 -23.48 -60.21
N GLU A 67 -28.45 -23.56 -61.48
CA GLU A 67 -28.57 -24.84 -62.19
C GLU A 67 -27.20 -25.48 -62.54
N GLU A 68 -26.12 -24.69 -62.57
CA GLU A 68 -24.79 -25.14 -63.00
C GLU A 68 -23.91 -25.68 -61.85
N TRP A 69 -23.25 -26.81 -62.10
CA TRP A 69 -22.21 -27.38 -61.24
C TRP A 69 -20.82 -27.08 -61.80
N ILE A 70 -19.99 -26.42 -61.00
CA ILE A 70 -18.63 -25.97 -61.35
C ILE A 70 -17.60 -26.92 -60.73
N LYS A 71 -16.65 -27.42 -61.52
CA LYS A 71 -15.62 -28.34 -61.05
C LYS A 71 -14.53 -27.61 -60.25
N ALA A 72 -14.46 -27.86 -58.95
CA ALA A 72 -13.49 -27.25 -58.04
C ALA A 72 -12.10 -27.90 -58.12
N THR A 73 -12.04 -29.21 -58.45
CA THR A 73 -10.77 -29.95 -58.57
C THR A 73 -10.14 -29.80 -59.96
N LYS A 74 -8.99 -29.11 -60.03
CA LYS A 74 -8.18 -28.97 -61.26
C LYS A 74 -7.59 -30.30 -61.78
N HIS A 75 -7.35 -31.26 -60.87
CA HIS A 75 -6.86 -32.61 -61.17
C HIS A 75 -7.55 -33.64 -60.27
N ASP A 76 -7.54 -34.92 -60.67
CA ASP A 76 -8.01 -36.07 -59.90
C ASP A 76 -7.40 -36.10 -58.49
N GLN A 77 -8.22 -35.96 -57.45
CA GLN A 77 -7.75 -36.00 -56.07
C GLN A 77 -7.50 -37.45 -55.64
N ARG A 78 -6.32 -37.73 -55.08
CA ARG A 78 -5.97 -39.07 -54.56
C ARG A 78 -6.24 -39.22 -53.06
N SER A 79 -6.31 -38.10 -52.35
CA SER A 79 -6.82 -38.01 -50.97
C SER A 79 -8.34 -38.12 -50.96
N CYS A 80 -8.90 -38.56 -49.84
CA CYS A 80 -10.34 -38.46 -49.56
C CYS A 80 -10.69 -37.14 -48.82
N GLU A 81 -9.86 -36.12 -49.04
CA GLU A 81 -10.03 -34.76 -48.50
C GLU A 81 -9.59 -33.76 -49.58
N PHE A 82 -10.27 -32.62 -49.64
CA PHE A 82 -9.94 -31.48 -50.50
C PHE A 82 -10.45 -30.18 -49.90
N VAL A 83 -9.66 -29.11 -50.02
CA VAL A 83 -10.06 -27.75 -49.64
C VAL A 83 -10.49 -27.02 -50.91
N VAL A 84 -11.71 -26.48 -50.91
CA VAL A 84 -12.20 -25.58 -51.97
C VAL A 84 -11.84 -24.15 -51.57
N PRO A 85 -10.90 -23.48 -52.26
CA PRO A 85 -10.47 -22.12 -51.94
C PRO A 85 -11.36 -21.07 -52.63
N ASP A 86 -11.02 -19.79 -52.41
CA ASP A 86 -11.50 -18.64 -53.19
C ASP A 86 -13.02 -18.42 -53.18
N LEU A 87 -13.71 -18.85 -52.13
CA LEU A 87 -15.16 -18.69 -51.96
C LEU A 87 -15.50 -17.39 -51.22
N PRO A 88 -16.40 -16.52 -51.73
CA PRO A 88 -16.79 -15.29 -51.05
C PRO A 88 -17.55 -15.52 -49.73
N GLN A 89 -17.21 -14.73 -48.71
CA GLN A 89 -17.85 -14.79 -47.39
C GLN A 89 -19.36 -14.50 -47.47
N GLY A 90 -20.15 -15.23 -46.69
CA GLY A 90 -21.61 -15.09 -46.59
C GLY A 90 -22.41 -15.74 -47.72
N LYS A 91 -21.75 -16.30 -48.75
CA LYS A 91 -22.42 -17.06 -49.81
C LYS A 91 -22.72 -18.50 -49.39
N LYS A 92 -23.79 -19.05 -49.99
CA LYS A 92 -24.29 -20.43 -49.84
C LYS A 92 -23.76 -21.27 -51.01
N TYR A 93 -23.24 -22.47 -50.75
CA TYR A 93 -22.79 -23.41 -51.78
C TYR A 93 -23.23 -24.85 -51.48
N ASN A 94 -23.65 -25.57 -52.52
CA ASN A 94 -23.85 -27.02 -52.48
C ASN A 94 -22.58 -27.68 -53.02
N PHE A 95 -22.22 -28.86 -52.49
CA PHE A 95 -21.02 -29.60 -52.90
C PHE A 95 -21.33 -31.06 -53.16
N ARG A 96 -20.71 -31.62 -54.20
CA ARG A 96 -20.76 -33.06 -54.52
C ARG A 96 -19.38 -33.61 -54.84
N VAL A 97 -19.19 -34.89 -54.57
CA VAL A 97 -17.94 -35.63 -54.79
C VAL A 97 -18.24 -36.89 -55.58
N MET A 98 -17.44 -37.16 -56.61
CA MET A 98 -17.57 -38.34 -57.49
C MET A 98 -16.25 -39.09 -57.54
N ALA A 99 -16.31 -40.43 -57.55
CA ALA A 99 -15.14 -41.29 -57.67
C ALA A 99 -14.88 -41.71 -59.12
N LEU A 100 -13.62 -41.94 -59.48
CA LEU A 100 -13.19 -42.31 -60.83
C LEU A 100 -12.41 -43.64 -60.82
N ASN A 101 -12.73 -44.59 -61.71
CA ASN A 101 -12.00 -45.87 -61.84
C ASN A 101 -11.55 -46.17 -63.29
N ALA A 102 -11.46 -47.45 -63.68
CA ALA A 102 -11.13 -47.84 -65.06
C ALA A 102 -12.31 -47.74 -66.06
N ALA A 103 -13.56 -47.85 -65.62
CA ALA A 103 -14.75 -47.70 -66.46
C ALA A 103 -15.24 -46.26 -66.57
N GLY A 104 -14.96 -45.40 -65.58
CA GLY A 104 -15.27 -43.97 -65.66
C GLY A 104 -15.60 -43.33 -64.33
N GLN A 105 -16.47 -42.32 -64.38
CA GLN A 105 -16.94 -41.53 -63.25
C GLN A 105 -18.20 -42.16 -62.65
N GLY A 106 -18.17 -42.39 -61.34
CA GLY A 106 -19.27 -42.93 -60.54
C GLY A 106 -20.30 -41.87 -60.14
N GLU A 107 -21.32 -42.32 -59.42
CA GLU A 107 -22.41 -41.46 -58.96
C GLU A 107 -21.94 -40.35 -57.98
N PRO A 108 -22.62 -39.20 -57.94
CA PRO A 108 -22.31 -38.13 -56.99
C PRO A 108 -22.80 -38.44 -55.57
N GLY A 109 -21.86 -38.43 -54.63
CA GLY A 109 -22.16 -38.21 -53.22
C GLY A 109 -22.34 -36.73 -52.93
N TYR A 110 -23.38 -36.35 -52.20
CA TYR A 110 -23.72 -34.95 -51.90
C TYR A 110 -23.46 -34.61 -50.43
N ILE A 111 -23.06 -33.36 -50.15
CA ILE A 111 -23.30 -32.77 -48.82
C ILE A 111 -24.81 -32.56 -48.70
N ALA A 112 -25.42 -33.10 -47.65
CA ALA A 112 -26.88 -33.13 -47.50
C ALA A 112 -27.53 -31.74 -47.30
N GLU A 113 -26.78 -30.78 -46.75
CA GLU A 113 -27.25 -29.41 -46.45
C GLU A 113 -26.33 -28.37 -47.11
N PRO A 114 -26.87 -27.27 -47.66
CA PRO A 114 -26.08 -26.18 -48.24
C PRO A 114 -25.13 -25.53 -47.23
N VAL A 115 -23.88 -25.30 -47.62
CA VAL A 115 -22.82 -24.76 -46.77
C VAL A 115 -22.75 -23.24 -46.93
N ILE A 116 -22.86 -22.49 -45.83
CA ILE A 116 -22.63 -21.03 -45.83
C ILE A 116 -21.14 -20.77 -45.49
N ILE A 117 -20.47 -19.98 -46.33
CA ILE A 117 -19.05 -19.63 -46.15
C ILE A 117 -18.93 -18.52 -45.12
N GLN A 118 -19.00 -18.91 -43.85
CA GLN A 118 -18.79 -18.05 -42.70
C GLN A 118 -17.83 -18.74 -41.74
N GLU A 119 -16.80 -18.02 -41.30
CA GLU A 119 -15.82 -18.55 -40.35
C GLU A 119 -16.49 -18.94 -39.04
N LYS A 120 -16.28 -20.19 -38.59
CA LYS A 120 -16.92 -20.72 -37.39
C LYS A 120 -16.39 -20.01 -36.15
N GLN A 121 -17.19 -19.12 -35.58
CA GLN A 121 -16.87 -18.43 -34.33
C GLN A 121 -17.06 -19.34 -33.11
N GLU A 122 -16.02 -19.43 -32.28
CA GLU A 122 -15.98 -20.18 -31.02
C GLU A 122 -15.38 -19.27 -29.94
N MET A 123 -16.11 -19.04 -28.85
CA MET A 123 -15.66 -18.18 -27.73
C MET A 123 -14.33 -18.66 -27.14
N PRO A 124 -13.53 -17.77 -26.53
CA PRO A 124 -12.27 -18.17 -25.91
C PRO A 124 -12.53 -19.13 -24.75
N GLU A 125 -11.79 -20.23 -24.69
CA GLU A 125 -11.76 -21.17 -23.58
C GLU A 125 -10.36 -21.20 -22.97
N ILE A 126 -10.29 -21.00 -21.66
CA ILE A 126 -9.06 -21.05 -20.86
C ILE A 126 -9.12 -22.33 -20.02
N SER A 127 -8.07 -23.14 -20.07
CA SER A 127 -7.98 -24.40 -19.31
C SER A 127 -6.64 -24.50 -18.57
N LEU A 128 -6.71 -24.90 -17.30
CA LEU A 128 -5.55 -25.12 -16.42
C LEU A 128 -5.21 -26.60 -16.33
N ASN A 129 -3.93 -26.90 -16.09
CA ASN A 129 -3.51 -28.26 -15.72
C ASN A 129 -4.19 -28.69 -14.40
N VAL A 130 -4.46 -29.99 -14.25
CA VAL A 130 -5.24 -30.57 -13.15
C VAL A 130 -4.61 -30.31 -11.77
N SER A 131 -3.30 -30.09 -11.73
CA SER A 131 -2.51 -29.74 -10.54
C SER A 131 -2.73 -28.32 -9.98
N VAL A 132 -3.44 -27.42 -10.70
CA VAL A 132 -3.48 -25.98 -10.40
C VAL A 132 -4.83 -25.52 -9.78
N LYS A 133 -5.75 -26.45 -9.53
CA LYS A 133 -7.20 -26.17 -9.43
C LYS A 133 -7.73 -25.33 -8.26
N GLU A 134 -6.93 -25.05 -7.22
CA GLU A 134 -7.41 -24.33 -6.03
C GLU A 134 -6.50 -23.17 -5.61
N LYS A 135 -5.18 -23.37 -5.50
CA LYS A 135 -4.21 -22.33 -5.18
C LYS A 135 -2.79 -22.75 -5.59
N ILE A 136 -1.97 -21.82 -6.07
CA ILE A 136 -0.54 -22.05 -6.29
C ILE A 136 0.22 -21.58 -5.05
N VAL A 137 0.97 -22.49 -4.42
CA VAL A 137 1.84 -22.18 -3.28
C VAL A 137 3.28 -22.50 -3.66
N VAL A 138 4.18 -21.51 -3.53
CA VAL A 138 5.59 -21.60 -3.90
C VAL A 138 6.45 -21.08 -2.74
N LYS A 139 7.68 -21.56 -2.57
CA LYS A 139 8.62 -20.93 -1.62
C LYS A 139 9.37 -19.78 -2.28
N ALA A 140 9.75 -18.76 -1.51
CA ALA A 140 10.60 -17.67 -1.98
C ALA A 140 11.92 -18.19 -2.56
N GLY A 141 12.43 -17.52 -3.59
CA GLY A 141 13.53 -18.01 -4.44
C GLY A 141 13.13 -19.15 -5.39
N GLY A 142 11.91 -19.69 -5.29
CA GLY A 142 11.36 -20.69 -6.21
C GLY A 142 10.92 -20.13 -7.55
N VAL A 143 10.18 -20.92 -8.33
CA VAL A 143 9.62 -20.53 -9.62
C VAL A 143 8.10 -20.63 -9.57
N ILE A 144 7.42 -19.51 -9.79
CA ILE A 144 5.99 -19.51 -10.12
C ILE A 144 5.88 -19.97 -11.58
N ASN A 145 5.13 -21.02 -11.82
CA ASN A 145 4.76 -21.47 -13.16
C ASN A 145 3.25 -21.71 -13.18
N ILE A 146 2.53 -21.00 -14.06
CA ILE A 146 1.08 -21.14 -14.24
C ILE A 146 0.81 -21.72 -15.63
N PRO A 147 0.85 -23.06 -15.80
CA PRO A 147 0.66 -23.70 -17.09
C PRO A 147 -0.80 -23.70 -17.51
N LEU A 148 -1.11 -23.11 -18.67
CA LEU A 148 -2.47 -23.02 -19.18
C LEU A 148 -2.53 -23.04 -20.71
N TYR A 149 -3.65 -23.53 -21.22
CA TYR A 149 -3.95 -23.62 -22.64
C TYR A 149 -5.18 -22.77 -22.97
N VAL A 150 -5.10 -22.03 -24.07
CA VAL A 150 -6.21 -21.20 -24.56
C VAL A 150 -6.60 -21.60 -25.98
N THR A 151 -7.89 -21.85 -26.17
CA THR A 151 -8.50 -22.24 -27.46
C THR A 151 -9.64 -21.29 -27.83
N GLY A 152 -9.99 -21.20 -29.10
CA GLY A 152 -11.09 -20.38 -29.61
C GLY A 152 -10.93 -20.10 -31.11
N ARG A 153 -11.98 -19.58 -31.75
CA ARG A 153 -12.00 -19.23 -33.19
C ARG A 153 -12.71 -17.88 -33.43
N PRO A 154 -12.07 -16.90 -34.08
CA PRO A 154 -10.64 -16.84 -34.42
C PRO A 154 -9.74 -17.02 -33.19
N SER A 155 -8.46 -17.36 -33.41
CA SER A 155 -7.51 -17.63 -32.32
C SER A 155 -7.44 -16.47 -31.34
N PRO A 156 -7.73 -16.68 -30.04
CA PRO A 156 -7.84 -15.58 -29.10
C PRO A 156 -6.49 -14.94 -28.77
N THR A 157 -6.48 -13.63 -28.64
CA THR A 157 -5.40 -12.90 -27.97
C THR A 157 -5.48 -13.15 -26.47
N VAL A 158 -4.33 -13.21 -25.82
CA VAL A 158 -4.22 -13.55 -24.39
C VAL A 158 -3.36 -12.51 -23.70
N SER A 159 -3.91 -11.89 -22.66
CA SER A 159 -3.20 -10.96 -21.79
C SER A 159 -3.33 -11.39 -20.33
N TRP A 160 -2.47 -10.81 -19.49
CA TRP A 160 -2.34 -11.15 -18.08
C TRP A 160 -2.26 -9.87 -17.25
N GLU A 161 -2.89 -9.87 -16.08
CA GLU A 161 -2.82 -8.81 -15.07
C GLU A 161 -2.58 -9.41 -13.68
N LYS A 162 -1.84 -8.70 -12.83
CA LYS A 162 -1.64 -9.04 -11.40
C LYS A 162 -2.36 -8.00 -10.55
N ASP A 163 -3.31 -8.41 -9.72
CA ASP A 163 -4.07 -7.54 -8.82
C ASP A 163 -4.74 -6.33 -9.54
N ASN A 164 -5.17 -6.54 -10.80
CA ASN A 164 -5.69 -5.53 -11.75
C ASN A 164 -4.66 -4.46 -12.18
N LYS A 165 -3.38 -4.85 -12.25
CA LYS A 165 -2.26 -4.07 -12.80
C LYS A 165 -1.46 -4.90 -13.80
N GLU A 166 -0.54 -4.26 -14.52
CA GLU A 166 0.42 -4.93 -15.39
C GLU A 166 1.29 -5.94 -14.61
N LEU A 167 1.85 -6.92 -15.32
CA LEU A 167 2.73 -7.94 -14.73
C LEU A 167 4.09 -7.35 -14.27
N PRO A 168 4.76 -7.97 -13.28
CA PRO A 168 6.15 -7.65 -12.93
C PRO A 168 7.11 -7.80 -14.11
N GLU A 169 8.19 -7.01 -14.15
CA GLU A 169 9.18 -7.02 -15.25
C GLU A 169 9.93 -8.36 -15.39
N GLU A 170 9.91 -9.21 -14.37
CA GLU A 170 10.49 -10.56 -14.33
C GLU A 170 9.60 -11.61 -15.00
N ALA A 171 8.31 -11.32 -15.19
CA ALA A 171 7.32 -12.27 -15.66
C ALA A 171 7.46 -12.55 -17.16
N ARG A 172 7.49 -13.82 -17.55
CA ARG A 172 7.60 -14.26 -18.95
C ARG A 172 6.40 -15.13 -19.31
N VAL A 173 5.70 -14.75 -20.37
CA VAL A 173 4.60 -15.55 -20.94
C VAL A 173 5.16 -16.38 -22.09
N GLY A 174 4.95 -17.69 -22.06
CA GLY A 174 5.28 -18.58 -23.19
C GLY A 174 4.24 -18.49 -24.29
N GLU A 175 4.64 -18.55 -25.56
CA GLU A 175 3.70 -18.46 -26.70
C GLU A 175 3.56 -19.75 -27.53
N ALA A 176 4.32 -20.80 -27.20
CA ALA A 176 4.42 -22.00 -28.03
C ALA A 176 3.17 -22.89 -28.01
N GLY A 177 2.72 -23.33 -29.18
CA GLY A 177 1.81 -24.48 -29.33
C GLY A 177 0.40 -24.35 -28.72
N GLY A 178 -0.07 -23.13 -28.40
CA GLY A 178 -1.35 -22.90 -27.74
C GLY A 178 -1.30 -22.94 -26.20
N SER A 179 -0.14 -23.24 -25.62
CA SER A 179 0.17 -22.88 -24.24
C SER A 179 0.36 -21.37 -24.12
N ARG A 180 0.02 -20.82 -22.95
CA ARG A 180 0.20 -19.42 -22.55
C ARG A 180 0.77 -19.29 -21.13
N ASP A 181 1.70 -20.20 -20.80
CA ASP A 181 2.27 -20.39 -19.47
C ASP A 181 2.93 -19.12 -18.93
N LEU A 182 2.56 -18.70 -17.72
CA LEU A 182 3.19 -17.58 -17.01
C LEU A 182 4.30 -18.08 -16.09
N VAL A 183 5.53 -17.63 -16.30
CA VAL A 183 6.70 -18.03 -15.53
C VAL A 183 7.37 -16.82 -14.87
N ILE A 184 7.54 -16.86 -13.55
CA ILE A 184 8.35 -15.92 -12.77
C ILE A 184 9.40 -16.73 -12.00
N ARG A 185 10.69 -16.50 -12.28
CA ARG A 185 11.82 -17.17 -11.61
C ARG A 185 12.28 -16.37 -10.40
N ASN A 186 12.88 -17.05 -9.41
CA ASN A 186 13.38 -16.47 -8.16
C ASN A 186 12.33 -15.61 -7.44
N CYS A 187 11.11 -16.14 -7.29
CA CYS A 187 9.97 -15.36 -6.81
C CYS A 187 10.12 -14.84 -5.37
N THR A 188 9.67 -13.61 -5.13
CA THR A 188 9.66 -12.94 -3.81
C THR A 188 8.25 -12.94 -3.21
N ARG A 189 8.12 -12.52 -1.94
CA ARG A 189 6.82 -12.32 -1.27
C ARG A 189 5.85 -11.42 -2.06
N GLU A 190 6.37 -10.38 -2.72
CA GLU A 190 5.61 -9.42 -3.55
C GLU A 190 4.94 -10.05 -4.79
N HIS A 191 5.43 -11.21 -5.25
CA HIS A 191 4.79 -11.98 -6.31
C HIS A 191 3.59 -12.82 -5.81
N SER A 192 3.25 -12.76 -4.52
CA SER A 192 1.94 -13.22 -4.03
C SER A 192 0.83 -12.29 -4.52
N GLY A 193 -0.32 -12.83 -4.89
CA GLY A 193 -1.46 -12.03 -5.34
C GLY A 193 -2.40 -12.81 -6.26
N LYS A 194 -3.36 -12.09 -6.83
CA LYS A 194 -4.33 -12.58 -7.80
C LYS A 194 -3.80 -12.36 -9.21
N TYR A 195 -3.52 -13.43 -9.93
CA TYR A 195 -3.18 -13.38 -11.36
C TYR A 195 -4.43 -13.67 -12.17
N THR A 196 -4.86 -12.71 -12.99
CA THR A 196 -5.98 -12.88 -13.91
C THR A 196 -5.42 -13.06 -15.32
N VAL A 197 -5.85 -14.12 -16.01
CA VAL A 197 -5.65 -14.28 -17.46
C VAL A 197 -6.92 -13.88 -18.18
N ILE A 198 -6.78 -13.11 -19.26
CA ILE A 198 -7.86 -12.62 -20.12
C ILE A 198 -7.63 -13.19 -21.52
N ALA A 199 -8.60 -13.93 -22.05
CA ALA A 199 -8.58 -14.44 -23.42
C ALA A 199 -9.72 -13.81 -24.23
N LYS A 200 -9.41 -13.30 -25.43
CA LYS A 200 -10.35 -12.48 -26.22
C LYS A 200 -10.29 -12.79 -27.72
N ASN A 201 -11.46 -12.93 -28.35
CA ASN A 201 -11.60 -12.93 -29.80
C ASN A 201 -12.92 -12.27 -30.22
N ASP A 202 -13.23 -12.27 -31.51
CA ASP A 202 -14.43 -11.65 -32.08
C ASP A 202 -15.75 -12.28 -31.58
N ALA A 203 -15.70 -13.46 -30.95
CA ALA A 203 -16.85 -14.14 -30.37
C ALA A 203 -17.06 -13.80 -28.88
N GLY A 204 -16.06 -13.24 -28.19
CA GLY A 204 -16.20 -12.81 -26.78
C GLY A 204 -14.88 -12.67 -26.01
N GLU A 205 -15.01 -12.40 -24.71
CA GLU A 205 -13.91 -12.33 -23.74
C GLU A 205 -14.20 -13.31 -22.59
N LYS A 206 -13.20 -14.09 -22.17
CA LYS A 206 -13.26 -14.97 -20.99
C LYS A 206 -12.10 -14.62 -20.06
N ARG A 207 -12.36 -14.65 -18.75
CA ARG A 207 -11.39 -14.36 -17.70
C ARG A 207 -11.26 -15.56 -16.77
N LEU A 208 -10.06 -15.78 -16.22
CA LEU A 208 -9.82 -16.78 -15.20
C LEU A 208 -8.88 -16.22 -14.13
N ASP A 209 -9.32 -16.33 -12.88
CA ASP A 209 -8.66 -15.82 -11.68
C ASP A 209 -7.83 -16.94 -11.02
N ILE A 210 -6.58 -16.66 -10.63
CA ILE A 210 -5.66 -17.64 -10.07
C ILE A 210 -4.93 -17.02 -8.86
N GLU A 211 -5.11 -17.61 -7.67
CA GLU A 211 -4.36 -17.19 -6.48
C GLU A 211 -2.95 -17.80 -6.45
N VAL A 212 -1.94 -16.95 -6.29
CA VAL A 212 -0.56 -17.33 -6.01
C VAL A 212 -0.15 -16.83 -4.62
N LEU A 213 0.40 -17.72 -3.80
CA LEU A 213 0.99 -17.41 -2.50
C LEU A 213 2.45 -17.84 -2.48
N VAL A 214 3.37 -16.88 -2.40
CA VAL A 214 4.79 -17.15 -2.16
C VAL A 214 5.03 -17.15 -0.65
N GLN A 215 5.50 -18.26 -0.10
CA GLN A 215 5.82 -18.41 1.33
C GLN A 215 7.31 -18.28 1.59
N ASP A 216 7.69 -17.68 2.72
CA ASP A 216 9.07 -17.43 3.13
C ASP A 216 9.21 -17.61 4.66
N VAL A 217 10.43 -17.44 5.19
CA VAL A 217 10.62 -17.18 6.63
C VAL A 217 10.01 -15.82 7.01
N PRO A 218 9.70 -15.56 8.29
CA PRO A 218 9.12 -14.28 8.70
C PRO A 218 10.05 -13.10 8.44
N GLY A 219 9.49 -11.90 8.29
CA GLY A 219 10.26 -10.67 8.18
C GLY A 219 11.02 -10.27 9.45
N VAL A 220 11.72 -9.14 9.38
CA VAL A 220 12.38 -8.53 10.53
C VAL A 220 11.34 -8.06 11.54
N CYS A 221 11.51 -8.37 12.83
CA CYS A 221 10.59 -7.94 13.89
C CYS A 221 10.57 -6.41 14.02
N GLY A 222 9.39 -5.82 14.22
CA GLY A 222 9.20 -4.37 14.16
C GLY A 222 9.75 -3.61 15.37
N GLY A 223 10.29 -2.41 15.09
CA GLY A 223 10.79 -1.47 16.10
C GLY A 223 12.14 -1.86 16.73
N PRO A 224 12.88 -0.92 17.32
CA PRO A 224 14.10 -1.24 18.05
C PRO A 224 13.76 -2.18 19.23
N ILE A 225 14.63 -3.17 19.49
CA ILE A 225 14.54 -3.98 20.72
C ILE A 225 14.73 -3.03 21.90
N ASN A 226 13.66 -2.78 22.66
CA ASN A 226 13.70 -1.84 23.77
C ASN A 226 14.07 -2.59 25.06
N PRO A 227 15.22 -2.29 25.69
CA PRO A 227 15.54 -2.79 27.02
C PRO A 227 14.67 -2.11 28.08
N SER A 228 14.28 -2.88 29.08
CA SER A 228 13.45 -2.49 30.21
C SER A 228 13.90 -3.28 31.44
N ASN A 229 13.73 -2.72 32.64
CA ASN A 229 14.12 -3.37 33.90
C ASN A 229 15.57 -3.92 33.87
N VAL A 230 16.51 -3.15 33.31
CA VAL A 230 17.94 -3.49 33.30
C VAL A 230 18.43 -3.55 34.75
N THR A 231 19.08 -4.66 35.10
CA THR A 231 19.68 -4.92 36.41
C THR A 231 21.03 -5.59 36.22
N ARG A 232 21.77 -5.84 37.31
CA ARG A 232 23.02 -6.62 37.30
C ARG A 232 22.92 -8.05 36.73
N ASP A 233 21.72 -8.65 36.77
CA ASP A 233 21.46 -10.06 36.41
C ASP A 233 20.45 -10.19 35.26
N THR A 234 19.42 -9.34 35.22
CA THR A 234 18.32 -9.45 34.24
C THR A 234 18.18 -8.21 33.34
N ILE A 235 17.70 -8.43 32.12
CA ILE A 235 17.16 -7.39 31.24
C ILE A 235 15.85 -7.90 30.63
N GLY A 236 14.78 -7.12 30.77
CA GLY A 236 13.53 -7.31 30.04
C GLY A 236 13.58 -6.66 28.66
N PHE A 237 12.94 -7.27 27.67
CA PHE A 237 12.89 -6.80 26.30
C PHE A 237 11.46 -6.78 25.77
N SER A 238 11.14 -5.79 24.95
CA SER A 238 9.94 -5.76 24.12
C SER A 238 10.27 -5.40 22.67
N TRP A 239 9.48 -5.96 21.76
CA TRP A 239 9.53 -5.74 20.31
C TRP A 239 8.09 -5.76 19.74
N SER A 240 7.93 -5.39 18.48
CA SER A 240 6.70 -5.63 17.71
C SER A 240 6.84 -6.92 16.88
N PRO A 241 5.73 -7.59 16.48
CA PRO A 241 5.82 -8.64 15.46
C PRO A 241 6.41 -8.07 14.16
N PRO A 242 6.94 -8.91 13.25
CA PRO A 242 7.28 -8.47 11.91
C PRO A 242 6.01 -8.07 11.14
N GLU A 243 6.14 -7.14 10.19
CA GLU A 243 5.01 -6.71 9.34
C GLU A 243 4.61 -7.77 8.31
N ASP A 244 5.53 -8.67 7.96
CA ASP A 244 5.30 -9.86 7.14
C ASP A 244 5.62 -11.13 7.96
N ASP A 245 4.68 -12.07 8.03
CA ASP A 245 4.87 -13.38 8.68
C ASP A 245 5.53 -14.43 7.77
N GLY A 246 5.79 -14.08 6.51
CA GLY A 246 6.28 -15.00 5.48
C GLY A 246 5.16 -15.80 4.80
N GLY A 247 3.88 -15.45 5.01
CA GLY A 247 2.75 -16.21 4.48
C GLY A 247 2.50 -17.54 5.21
N CYS A 248 3.04 -17.67 6.42
CA CYS A 248 2.85 -18.77 7.35
C CYS A 248 2.78 -18.18 8.77
N THR A 249 1.86 -18.68 9.60
CA THR A 249 1.71 -18.19 10.97
C THR A 249 3.01 -18.34 11.77
N ILE A 250 3.42 -17.24 12.42
CA ILE A 250 4.57 -17.23 13.35
C ILE A 250 4.28 -18.19 14.51
N THR A 251 5.18 -19.14 14.73
CA THR A 251 5.06 -20.15 15.79
C THR A 251 5.68 -19.68 17.10
N ASN A 252 6.77 -18.91 17.04
CA ASN A 252 7.58 -18.49 18.17
C ASN A 252 8.58 -17.39 17.76
N TYR A 253 9.24 -16.80 18.75
CA TYR A 253 10.39 -15.91 18.58
C TYR A 253 11.64 -16.58 19.18
N VAL A 254 12.76 -16.47 18.46
CA VAL A 254 14.09 -16.89 18.89
C VAL A 254 14.83 -15.67 19.44
N LEU A 255 15.29 -15.78 20.69
CA LEU A 255 16.02 -14.72 21.39
C LEU A 255 17.46 -15.16 21.63
N GLU A 256 18.42 -14.32 21.23
CA GLU A 256 19.86 -14.57 21.32
C GLU A 256 20.60 -13.42 22.02
N LYS A 257 21.64 -13.75 22.79
CA LYS A 257 22.56 -12.79 23.44
C LYS A 257 24.00 -13.01 22.99
N ARG A 258 24.80 -11.96 23.02
CA ARG A 258 26.24 -11.98 22.71
C ARG A 258 26.98 -10.97 23.56
N GLU A 259 28.03 -11.39 24.27
CA GLU A 259 28.95 -10.46 24.92
C GLU A 259 29.62 -9.56 23.87
N SER A 260 29.77 -8.26 24.14
CA SER A 260 30.31 -7.29 23.16
C SER A 260 31.76 -7.58 22.74
N SER A 261 32.48 -8.35 23.56
CA SER A 261 33.82 -8.87 23.30
C SER A 261 33.85 -10.09 22.36
N ARG A 262 32.70 -10.70 22.05
CA ARG A 262 32.57 -11.91 21.22
C ARG A 262 31.82 -11.65 19.92
N ARG A 263 32.01 -12.56 18.95
CA ARG A 263 31.34 -12.49 17.63
C ARG A 263 30.15 -13.46 17.50
N SER A 264 30.18 -14.57 18.22
CA SER A 264 29.16 -15.64 18.20
C SER A 264 27.90 -15.28 19.01
N TRP A 265 26.73 -15.52 18.45
CA TRP A 265 25.45 -15.45 19.15
C TRP A 265 25.18 -16.70 19.98
N THR A 266 24.58 -16.54 21.16
CA THR A 266 24.17 -17.62 22.06
C THR A 266 22.65 -17.58 22.24
N ARG A 267 21.95 -18.68 21.98
CA ARG A 267 20.49 -18.76 22.17
C ARG A 267 20.12 -18.72 23.64
N VAL A 268 19.12 -17.89 23.97
CA VAL A 268 18.57 -17.70 25.31
C VAL A 268 17.21 -18.38 25.43
N SER A 269 16.37 -18.27 24.40
CA SER A 269 15.09 -18.98 24.35
C SER A 269 14.65 -19.23 22.91
N MET A 270 13.92 -20.34 22.73
CA MET A 270 13.30 -20.74 21.45
C MET A 270 11.77 -20.85 21.55
N THR A 271 11.17 -20.66 22.72
CA THR A 271 9.73 -20.90 22.97
C THR A 271 8.97 -19.63 23.35
N VAL A 272 9.49 -18.45 22.97
CA VAL A 272 8.82 -17.18 23.28
C VAL A 272 7.65 -17.00 22.33
N THR A 273 6.42 -17.11 22.81
CA THR A 273 5.18 -16.92 22.01
C THR A 273 4.58 -15.52 22.13
N ARG A 274 5.28 -14.60 22.81
CA ARG A 274 4.89 -13.21 23.06
C ARG A 274 5.97 -12.28 22.49
N THR A 275 5.63 -11.02 22.24
CA THR A 275 6.59 -10.01 21.75
C THR A 275 7.37 -9.34 22.87
N SER A 276 7.62 -10.08 23.96
CA SER A 276 8.44 -9.67 25.09
C SER A 276 8.98 -10.89 25.84
N ALA A 277 10.17 -10.72 26.44
CA ALA A 277 10.86 -11.74 27.23
C ALA A 277 11.78 -11.08 28.27
N VAL A 278 12.22 -11.85 29.26
CA VAL A 278 13.27 -11.45 30.21
C VAL A 278 14.46 -12.39 30.03
N VAL A 279 15.65 -11.82 29.82
CA VAL A 279 16.90 -12.56 29.90
C VAL A 279 17.43 -12.46 31.32
N GLN A 280 17.88 -13.58 31.88
CA GLN A 280 18.45 -13.70 33.22
C GLN A 280 19.85 -14.32 33.13
N GLY A 281 20.62 -14.30 34.21
CA GLY A 281 21.98 -14.83 34.22
C GLY A 281 22.91 -14.02 33.30
N LEU A 282 22.87 -12.70 33.45
CA LEU A 282 23.88 -11.78 32.94
C LEU A 282 24.97 -11.55 34.00
N ILE A 283 26.13 -11.05 33.58
CA ILE A 283 27.26 -10.76 34.45
C ILE A 283 27.29 -9.25 34.72
N GLU A 284 27.35 -8.87 36.00
CA GLU A 284 27.40 -7.46 36.42
C GLU A 284 28.60 -6.73 35.80
N GLY A 285 28.34 -5.60 35.14
CA GLY A 285 29.35 -4.80 34.44
C GLY A 285 29.65 -5.24 33.00
N GLU A 286 29.25 -6.44 32.57
CA GLU A 286 29.42 -6.88 31.18
C GLU A 286 28.37 -6.26 30.25
N SER A 287 28.77 -6.02 29.01
CA SER A 287 27.95 -5.38 27.99
C SER A 287 27.52 -6.38 26.92
N TYR A 288 26.21 -6.50 26.70
CA TYR A 288 25.61 -7.51 25.82
C TYR A 288 24.87 -6.86 24.65
N MET A 289 25.01 -7.45 23.46
CA MET A 289 24.11 -7.25 22.32
C MET A 289 23.04 -8.34 22.36
N PHE A 290 21.82 -8.01 21.92
CA PHE A 290 20.70 -8.96 21.85
C PHE A 290 20.09 -8.96 20.45
N ARG A 291 19.58 -10.13 20.03
CA ARG A 291 18.93 -10.34 18.72
C ARG A 291 17.61 -11.06 18.90
N VAL A 292 16.58 -10.62 18.17
CA VAL A 292 15.25 -11.23 18.10
C VAL A 292 14.91 -11.58 16.66
N SER A 293 14.64 -12.85 16.41
CA SER A 293 14.04 -13.33 15.16
C SER A 293 12.65 -13.89 15.41
N ALA A 294 11.73 -13.74 14.46
CA ALA A 294 10.51 -14.53 14.40
C ALA A 294 10.77 -15.87 13.68
N GLU A 295 10.04 -16.92 14.03
CA GLU A 295 10.13 -18.25 13.43
C GLU A 295 8.73 -18.72 12.98
N ASN A 296 8.65 -19.33 11.79
CA ASN A 296 7.45 -20.00 11.28
C ASN A 296 7.83 -21.41 10.79
N ILE A 297 6.87 -22.15 10.20
CA ILE A 297 7.07 -23.53 9.73
C ILE A 297 8.15 -23.71 8.63
N LEU A 298 8.64 -22.62 8.02
CA LEU A 298 9.72 -22.63 7.04
C LEU A 298 11.09 -22.29 7.66
N GLY A 299 11.11 -21.67 8.85
CA GLY A 299 12.33 -21.43 9.62
C GLY A 299 12.38 -20.06 10.32
N VAL A 300 13.57 -19.72 10.81
CA VAL A 300 13.88 -18.49 11.56
C VAL A 300 14.21 -17.36 10.58
N GLY A 301 13.48 -16.25 10.69
CA GLY A 301 13.66 -15.04 9.89
C GLY A 301 14.89 -14.20 10.29
N PRO A 302 15.27 -13.19 9.47
CA PRO A 302 16.32 -12.24 9.81
C PRO A 302 16.03 -11.52 11.13
N GLY A 303 16.99 -11.60 12.05
CA GLY A 303 16.83 -11.03 13.39
C GLY A 303 17.18 -9.55 13.45
N ILE A 304 16.36 -8.78 14.16
CA ILE A 304 16.70 -7.40 14.55
C ILE A 304 17.67 -7.43 15.74
N GLU A 305 18.66 -6.54 15.76
CA GLU A 305 19.65 -6.42 16.84
C GLU A 305 19.43 -5.14 17.66
N THR A 306 19.82 -5.15 18.94
CA THR A 306 19.89 -3.94 19.78
C THR A 306 20.89 -2.94 19.18
N MET A 307 20.49 -1.69 18.92
CA MET A 307 21.35 -0.70 18.24
C MET A 307 22.65 -0.36 18.99
N ILE A 308 22.69 -0.56 20.31
CA ILE A 308 23.88 -0.42 21.15
C ILE A 308 23.98 -1.61 22.11
N PRO A 309 25.20 -1.94 22.58
CA PRO A 309 25.37 -2.84 23.72
C PRO A 309 24.70 -2.30 24.99
N ILE A 310 24.11 -3.20 25.78
CA ILE A 310 23.50 -2.89 27.06
C ILE A 310 24.33 -3.51 28.18
N THR A 311 24.85 -2.67 29.07
CA THR A 311 25.58 -3.12 30.27
C THR A 311 24.61 -3.62 31.34
N ALA A 312 24.81 -4.84 31.84
CA ALA A 312 24.04 -5.37 32.96
C ALA A 312 24.50 -4.70 34.27
N ARG A 313 23.69 -3.77 34.79
CA ARG A 313 23.93 -3.04 36.04
C ARG A 313 22.59 -2.57 36.60
N ASP A 314 22.53 -2.32 37.91
CA ASP A 314 21.30 -1.80 38.52
C ASP A 314 21.00 -0.35 38.08
N PRO A 315 19.72 0.09 38.05
CA PRO A 315 19.36 1.42 37.54
C PRO A 315 19.90 2.57 38.38
N VAL A 316 20.34 3.62 37.68
CA VAL A 316 20.68 4.94 38.24
C VAL A 316 19.41 5.78 38.44
N SER A 317 19.39 6.62 39.48
CA SER A 317 18.22 7.44 39.86
C SER A 317 18.56 8.94 39.97
N GLU A 318 17.55 9.78 40.21
CA GLU A 318 17.76 11.17 40.63
C GLU A 318 18.49 11.25 42.00
N PRO A 319 19.14 12.39 42.33
CA PRO A 319 19.82 12.57 43.62
C PRO A 319 18.89 12.65 44.84
N GLY A 320 19.47 12.44 46.01
CA GLY A 320 18.79 12.67 47.29
C GLY A 320 18.52 14.14 47.61
N ARG A 321 17.89 14.38 48.76
CA ARG A 321 17.58 15.73 49.27
C ARG A 321 18.83 16.43 49.79
N THR A 322 19.04 17.69 49.41
CA THR A 322 20.11 18.56 49.93
C THR A 322 19.84 19.01 51.38
N GLU A 323 20.91 19.27 52.14
CA GLU A 323 20.84 19.54 53.59
C GLU A 323 21.38 20.93 53.96
N GLU A 324 21.06 21.43 55.16
CA GLU A 324 21.62 22.65 55.77
C GLU A 324 21.57 23.96 54.94
N LEU A 325 20.48 24.20 54.21
CA LEU A 325 20.25 25.49 53.53
C LEU A 325 20.21 26.66 54.53
N ARG A 326 21.07 27.66 54.32
CA ARG A 326 21.14 28.90 55.10
C ARG A 326 21.35 30.14 54.22
N VAL A 327 20.88 31.28 54.73
CA VAL A 327 21.15 32.62 54.18
C VAL A 327 22.42 33.17 54.85
N THR A 328 23.22 33.95 54.10
CA THR A 328 24.56 34.42 54.53
C THR A 328 24.79 35.91 54.38
N ASP A 329 24.13 36.58 53.42
CA ASP A 329 24.23 38.02 53.16
C ASP A 329 22.97 38.52 52.43
N VAL A 330 22.65 39.82 52.54
CA VAL A 330 21.40 40.44 52.07
C VAL A 330 21.64 41.87 51.60
N THR A 331 21.06 42.23 50.46
CA THR A 331 20.99 43.60 49.94
C THR A 331 19.56 43.92 49.46
N ARG A 332 19.31 45.16 48.98
CA ARG A 332 18.05 45.58 48.37
C ARG A 332 17.63 44.76 47.14
N SER A 333 18.57 44.01 46.54
CA SER A 333 18.37 43.33 45.26
C SER A 333 18.92 41.91 45.21
N THR A 334 19.62 41.45 46.25
CA THR A 334 20.28 40.15 46.33
C THR A 334 20.15 39.47 47.70
N VAL A 335 20.19 38.14 47.71
CA VAL A 335 20.34 37.31 48.93
C VAL A 335 21.31 36.17 48.64
N SER A 336 22.32 35.99 49.49
CA SER A 336 23.34 34.94 49.34
C SER A 336 23.01 33.70 50.17
N LEU A 337 23.11 32.53 49.55
CA LEU A 337 22.71 31.22 50.09
C LEU A 337 23.89 30.23 50.12
N ALA A 338 23.87 29.30 51.07
CA ALA A 338 24.79 28.15 51.14
C ALA A 338 24.07 26.90 51.69
N TRP A 339 24.51 25.71 51.28
CA TRP A 339 23.93 24.41 51.66
C TRP A 339 24.99 23.29 51.69
N LYS A 340 24.56 22.04 51.94
CA LYS A 340 25.37 20.83 51.79
C LYS A 340 24.84 19.93 50.66
N PRO A 341 25.71 19.15 49.98
CA PRO A 341 25.31 18.07 49.07
C PRO A 341 24.36 17.06 49.74
N PRO A 342 23.56 16.30 48.95
CA PRO A 342 22.71 15.23 49.47
C PRO A 342 23.53 14.02 49.92
N LYS A 343 22.96 13.19 50.81
CA LYS A 343 23.58 11.95 51.31
C LYS A 343 23.72 10.81 50.28
N SER A 344 23.06 10.93 49.13
CA SER A 344 23.17 10.02 47.98
C SER A 344 23.00 10.83 46.70
N ASP A 345 23.78 10.50 45.68
CA ASP A 345 23.80 11.15 44.37
C ASP A 345 22.94 10.42 43.32
N GLY A 346 22.38 9.26 43.66
CA GLY A 346 21.59 8.42 42.75
C GLY A 346 22.43 7.45 41.89
N GLY A 347 23.72 7.29 42.20
CA GLY A 347 24.65 6.45 41.43
C GLY A 347 25.30 7.16 40.24
N LEU A 348 25.12 8.48 40.12
CA LEU A 348 25.75 9.35 39.14
C LEU A 348 26.12 10.69 39.79
N PRO A 349 27.27 11.30 39.43
CA PRO A 349 27.71 12.55 40.03
C PRO A 349 26.71 13.68 39.75
N ILE A 350 26.54 14.55 40.76
CA ILE A 350 25.69 15.74 40.69
C ILE A 350 26.27 16.70 39.65
N SER A 351 25.46 17.06 38.65
CA SER A 351 25.82 17.96 37.56
C SER A 351 25.46 19.42 37.85
N GLU A 352 24.33 19.70 38.50
CA GLU A 352 24.02 21.05 38.98
C GLU A 352 23.17 21.10 40.27
N TYR A 353 23.03 22.31 40.83
CA TYR A 353 22.08 22.63 41.87
C TYR A 353 21.01 23.61 41.37
N LEU A 354 19.75 23.25 41.56
CA LEU A 354 18.60 24.09 41.26
C LEU A 354 18.27 24.98 42.48
N VAL A 355 18.17 26.29 42.28
CA VAL A 355 17.70 27.24 43.30
C VAL A 355 16.36 27.85 42.89
N GLU A 356 15.38 27.86 43.80
CA GLU A 356 14.06 28.46 43.62
C GLU A 356 13.76 29.51 44.70
N LYS A 357 13.07 30.60 44.33
CA LYS A 357 12.57 31.64 45.25
C LYS A 357 11.04 31.70 45.27
N ARG A 358 10.47 32.06 46.42
CA ARG A 358 9.05 32.37 46.62
C ARG A 358 8.92 33.76 47.26
N LEU A 359 7.96 34.56 46.81
CA LEU A 359 7.59 35.82 47.46
C LEU A 359 6.61 35.51 48.59
N VAL A 360 6.85 36.07 49.79
CA VAL A 360 5.93 35.90 50.92
C VAL A 360 4.55 36.49 50.57
N GLY A 361 3.48 35.78 50.92
CA GLY A 361 2.11 36.10 50.50
C GLY A 361 1.67 35.50 49.16
N GLN A 362 2.58 34.95 48.34
CA GLN A 362 2.22 34.19 47.13
C GLN A 362 2.44 32.69 47.33
N GLU A 363 1.56 32.06 48.11
CA GLU A 363 1.75 30.70 48.64
C GLU A 363 2.06 29.62 47.58
N ARG A 364 1.49 29.74 46.37
CA ARG A 364 1.41 28.65 45.38
C ARG A 364 2.46 28.66 44.26
N GLN A 365 3.34 29.66 44.16
CA GLN A 365 4.35 29.70 43.09
C GLN A 365 5.77 29.82 43.63
N TRP A 366 6.57 28.79 43.33
CA TRP A 366 8.03 28.81 43.41
C TRP A 366 8.60 29.10 42.03
N VAL A 367 9.60 29.98 41.96
CA VAL A 367 10.20 30.46 40.70
C VAL A 367 11.67 30.06 40.67
N ARG A 368 12.08 29.28 39.65
CA ARG A 368 13.49 28.95 39.38
C ARG A 368 14.28 30.25 39.22
N VAL A 369 15.33 30.43 40.03
CA VAL A 369 16.19 31.62 39.99
C VAL A 369 17.23 31.48 38.87
N THR A 370 17.75 30.27 38.69
CA THR A 370 18.96 30.01 37.90
C THR A 370 18.67 29.76 36.42
N LYS A 371 19.40 30.46 35.56
CA LYS A 371 19.45 30.23 34.10
C LYS A 371 20.73 29.53 33.64
N GLU A 372 21.69 29.35 34.55
CA GLU A 372 23.03 28.82 34.31
C GLU A 372 23.34 27.77 35.39
N LEU A 373 24.26 26.85 35.09
CA LEU A 373 24.58 25.72 35.97
C LEU A 373 25.26 26.19 37.26
N ILE A 374 24.75 25.77 38.43
CA ILE A 374 25.47 25.89 39.71
C ILE A 374 26.15 24.56 40.01
N ASN A 375 27.49 24.55 40.02
CA ASN A 375 28.30 23.41 40.44
C ASN A 375 28.79 23.49 41.91
N GLU A 376 28.59 24.63 42.59
CA GLU A 376 29.02 24.85 43.98
C GLU A 376 27.86 24.83 44.99
N SER A 377 28.11 24.47 46.25
CA SER A 377 27.07 24.49 47.30
C SER A 377 26.79 25.90 47.89
N ARG A 378 26.91 26.94 47.07
CA ARG A 378 26.62 28.35 47.41
C ARG A 378 26.13 29.11 46.18
N TYR A 379 25.24 30.09 46.38
CA TYR A 379 24.74 30.93 45.28
C TYR A 379 24.14 32.25 45.78
N THR A 380 24.35 33.34 45.04
CA THR A 380 23.71 34.64 45.31
C THR A 380 22.53 34.84 44.37
N VAL A 381 21.33 34.78 44.93
CA VAL A 381 20.09 35.13 44.22
C VAL A 381 20.09 36.62 43.93
N THR A 382 19.91 37.01 42.68
CA THR A 382 19.80 38.40 42.25
C THR A 382 18.38 38.71 41.71
N GLY A 383 18.12 39.98 41.38
CA GLY A 383 16.82 40.41 40.87
C GLY A 383 15.70 40.19 41.89
N LEU A 384 15.97 40.50 43.16
CA LEU A 384 14.96 40.72 44.18
C LEU A 384 14.48 42.18 44.10
N PHE A 385 13.26 42.42 44.54
CA PHE A 385 12.72 43.78 44.66
C PHE A 385 12.91 44.28 46.09
N GLU A 386 13.31 45.54 46.23
CA GLU A 386 13.59 46.19 47.51
C GLU A 386 12.37 46.18 48.44
N SER A 387 12.61 46.00 49.74
CA SER A 387 11.63 45.82 50.82
C SER A 387 10.71 44.59 50.76
N ASN A 388 10.76 43.76 49.73
CA ASN A 388 9.98 42.52 49.68
C ASN A 388 10.63 41.39 50.50
N GLU A 389 9.79 40.49 51.04
CA GLU A 389 10.21 39.28 51.77
C GLU A 389 10.18 38.03 50.89
N TYR A 390 11.22 37.20 51.01
CA TYR A 390 11.44 36.02 50.18
C TYR A 390 11.80 34.79 51.00
N GLU A 391 11.45 33.62 50.46
CA GLU A 391 11.90 32.30 50.91
C GLU A 391 12.62 31.58 49.76
N PHE A 392 13.55 30.69 50.09
CA PHE A 392 14.39 29.98 49.11
C PHE A 392 14.42 28.48 49.38
N ARG A 393 14.54 27.66 48.33
CA ARG A 393 14.80 26.21 48.44
C ARG A 393 15.70 25.71 47.32
N VAL A 394 16.32 24.56 47.53
CA VAL A 394 17.37 23.99 46.65
C VAL A 394 17.11 22.51 46.35
N ALA A 395 17.55 22.02 45.21
CA ALA A 395 17.73 20.58 44.91
C ALA A 395 19.08 20.34 44.23
N ALA A 396 19.55 19.09 44.26
CA ALA A 396 20.63 18.60 43.42
C ALA A 396 20.06 17.92 42.17
N GLU A 397 20.78 18.02 41.05
CA GLU A 397 20.44 17.44 39.75
C GLU A 397 21.62 16.61 39.25
N ASN A 398 21.34 15.42 38.72
CA ASN A 398 22.31 14.61 37.97
C ASN A 398 21.77 14.39 36.55
N SER A 399 22.49 13.66 35.69
CA SER A 399 22.07 13.42 34.31
C SER A 399 20.83 12.52 34.11
N ILE A 400 20.12 12.14 35.19
CA ILE A 400 18.81 11.48 35.16
C ILE A 400 17.67 12.46 35.50
N GLY A 401 17.88 13.40 36.43
CA GLY A 401 16.85 14.36 36.81
C GLY A 401 17.11 15.11 38.13
N ILE A 402 16.09 15.81 38.60
CA ILE A 402 16.19 16.82 39.67
C ILE A 402 15.64 16.27 40.98
N GLY A 403 16.54 15.94 41.89
CA GLY A 403 16.26 15.36 43.19
C GLY A 403 15.32 16.17 44.10
N ALA A 404 14.95 15.54 45.21
CA ALA A 404 13.96 16.06 46.15
C ALA A 404 14.38 17.43 46.74
N LYS A 405 13.54 18.45 46.50
CA LYS A 405 13.74 19.83 47.00
C LYS A 405 13.88 19.83 48.53
N CYS A 406 14.85 20.57 49.08
CA CYS A 406 15.05 20.73 50.52
C CYS A 406 13.87 21.47 51.20
N LEU A 407 13.93 21.63 52.52
CA LEU A 407 12.98 22.49 53.24
C LEU A 407 13.27 23.98 52.92
N PRO A 408 12.24 24.83 52.81
CA PRO A 408 12.42 26.27 52.63
C PRO A 408 13.30 26.92 53.70
N SER A 409 13.98 28.00 53.33
CA SER A 409 14.61 28.94 54.26
C SER A 409 13.57 29.64 55.14
N LYS A 410 14.05 30.31 56.20
CA LYS A 410 13.27 31.38 56.83
C LYS A 410 13.05 32.53 55.84
N GLN A 411 12.05 33.36 56.14
CA GLN A 411 11.70 34.57 55.39
C GLN A 411 12.78 35.64 55.57
N VAL A 412 13.17 36.30 54.47
CA VAL A 412 14.22 37.34 54.46
C VAL A 412 13.79 38.52 53.59
N LYS A 413 13.89 39.72 54.15
CA LYS A 413 13.55 40.99 53.50
C LYS A 413 14.76 41.56 52.74
N ALA A 414 14.59 41.96 51.48
CA ALA A 414 15.68 42.51 50.65
C ALA A 414 15.84 44.03 50.87
N GLU A 415 16.84 44.46 51.63
CA GLU A 415 17.17 45.89 51.86
C GLU A 415 18.68 46.13 52.04
N ASP A 416 19.16 47.33 51.73
CA ASP A 416 20.58 47.70 51.79
C ASP A 416 21.01 48.25 53.18
N PRO A 417 22.23 47.94 53.66
CA PRO A 417 22.85 48.67 54.76
C PRO A 417 23.21 50.11 54.35
N VAL A 418 23.15 51.06 55.28
CA VAL A 418 23.26 52.51 54.99
C VAL A 418 24.55 53.12 55.55
N LEU A 419 25.16 54.02 54.77
CA LEU A 419 26.42 54.71 55.04
C LEU A 419 26.23 56.25 55.03
N VAL A 420 27.27 57.00 55.39
CA VAL A 420 27.32 58.48 55.34
C VAL A 420 27.43 59.01 53.89
N PRO A 421 27.06 60.28 53.61
CA PRO A 421 27.09 60.82 52.25
C PRO A 421 28.48 61.39 51.89
N GLY A 422 28.72 61.62 50.60
CA GLY A 422 29.95 62.25 50.12
C GLY A 422 30.01 63.78 50.33
N PRO A 423 31.17 64.42 50.10
CA PRO A 423 31.31 65.87 50.14
C PRO A 423 30.51 66.57 49.02
N ALA A 424 30.13 67.84 49.25
CA ALA A 424 29.47 68.68 48.25
C ALA A 424 30.40 68.99 47.04
N VAL A 425 29.82 69.20 45.86
CA VAL A 425 30.59 69.23 44.60
C VAL A 425 30.66 70.65 44.01
N ASN A 426 31.87 71.05 43.59
CA ASN A 426 32.20 72.32 42.90
C ASN A 426 31.46 73.58 43.43
N PRO A 427 31.67 73.97 44.70
CA PRO A 427 31.19 75.25 45.23
C PRO A 427 31.95 76.44 44.60
N GLN A 428 31.19 77.44 44.13
CA GLN A 428 31.69 78.60 43.37
C GLN A 428 30.82 79.86 43.60
N VAL A 429 31.41 81.04 43.40
CA VAL A 429 30.70 82.33 43.45
C VAL A 429 29.88 82.54 42.16
N LYS A 430 28.61 82.96 42.32
CA LYS A 430 27.67 83.26 41.22
C LYS A 430 27.55 84.77 40.96
N SER A 431 27.43 85.56 42.00
CA SER A 431 27.26 87.01 41.92
C SER A 431 27.76 87.71 43.18
N ILE A 432 28.09 88.98 43.00
CA ILE A 432 28.80 89.82 43.95
C ILE A 432 28.05 91.15 44.01
N SER A 433 27.71 91.61 45.21
CA SER A 433 27.22 92.97 45.45
C SER A 433 28.26 93.77 46.25
N LYS A 434 27.87 94.92 46.81
CA LYS A 434 28.71 95.67 47.75
C LYS A 434 28.85 95.04 49.15
N ASN A 435 27.93 94.15 49.55
CA ASN A 435 27.89 93.61 50.93
C ASN A 435 27.44 92.13 51.03
N THR A 436 27.30 91.44 49.90
CA THR A 436 26.90 90.02 49.86
C THR A 436 27.65 89.26 48.77
N VAL A 437 27.86 87.96 49.01
CA VAL A 437 28.32 87.01 47.98
C VAL A 437 27.32 85.87 47.88
N THR A 438 26.94 85.52 46.64
CA THR A 438 26.09 84.35 46.41
C THR A 438 26.97 83.18 45.97
N VAL A 439 26.99 82.11 46.77
CA VAL A 439 27.70 80.86 46.45
C VAL A 439 26.73 79.78 46.01
N THR A 440 27.16 78.97 45.06
CA THR A 440 26.39 77.88 44.44
C THR A 440 27.25 76.63 44.38
N TRP A 441 26.63 75.46 44.58
CA TRP A 441 27.30 74.16 44.55
C TRP A 441 26.38 73.09 43.92
N GLN A 442 26.89 71.86 43.86
CA GLN A 442 26.17 70.67 43.41
C GLN A 442 26.08 69.66 44.56
N LYS A 443 25.06 68.78 44.52
CA LYS A 443 24.87 67.72 45.52
C LYS A 443 26.08 66.75 45.54
N PRO A 444 26.32 66.03 46.64
CA PRO A 444 27.32 64.96 46.69
C PRO A 444 27.17 63.94 45.56
N ARG A 445 28.30 63.34 45.14
CA ARG A 445 28.31 62.29 44.09
C ARG A 445 27.64 60.98 44.52
N HIS A 446 27.53 60.74 45.82
CA HIS A 446 26.77 59.66 46.43
C HIS A 446 26.20 60.13 47.77
N ASP A 447 25.04 59.61 48.14
CA ASP A 447 24.34 59.93 49.38
C ASP A 447 24.48 58.86 50.46
N GLY A 448 25.34 57.85 50.27
CA GLY A 448 25.52 56.74 51.21
C GLY A 448 24.36 55.75 51.29
N GLY A 449 23.37 55.83 50.37
CA GLY A 449 22.19 54.96 50.39
C GLY A 449 21.05 55.50 51.26
N ALA A 450 21.10 56.77 51.69
CA ALA A 450 19.98 57.47 52.30
C ALA A 450 20.00 58.96 51.93
N PRO A 451 18.84 59.59 51.70
CA PRO A 451 18.76 60.92 51.12
C PRO A 451 19.48 61.97 51.99
N VAL A 452 20.23 62.86 51.32
CA VAL A 452 20.84 64.04 51.94
C VAL A 452 19.73 64.95 52.49
N LEU A 453 19.71 65.12 53.82
CA LEU A 453 18.70 65.85 54.56
C LEU A 453 18.88 67.37 54.46
N GLY A 454 20.12 67.83 54.28
CA GLY A 454 20.47 69.23 54.03
C GLY A 454 21.97 69.51 54.03
N TYR A 455 22.32 70.80 54.07
CA TYR A 455 23.67 71.33 54.00
C TYR A 455 24.00 72.27 55.16
N ILE A 456 25.29 72.41 55.45
CA ILE A 456 25.85 73.40 56.38
C ILE A 456 26.78 74.30 55.57
N VAL A 457 26.64 75.63 55.67
CA VAL A 457 27.53 76.61 55.02
C VAL A 457 28.26 77.43 56.08
N GLU A 458 29.57 77.55 55.91
CA GLU A 458 30.46 78.22 56.85
C GLU A 458 31.41 79.19 56.14
N THR A 459 31.77 80.28 56.82
CA THR A 459 32.80 81.21 56.35
C THR A 459 33.87 81.50 57.39
N GLN A 460 35.09 81.75 56.93
CA GLN A 460 36.20 82.26 57.73
C GLN A 460 36.63 83.62 57.13
N LYS A 461 36.54 84.70 57.90
CA LYS A 461 37.10 86.01 57.52
C LYS A 461 38.63 85.93 57.63
N ALA A 462 39.36 86.55 56.70
CA ALA A 462 40.82 86.60 56.79
C ALA A 462 41.28 87.15 58.16
N GLY A 463 42.20 86.44 58.82
CA GLY A 463 42.69 86.77 60.17
C GLY A 463 41.93 86.12 61.34
N SER A 464 40.87 85.33 61.09
CA SER A 464 40.15 84.58 62.13
C SER A 464 40.45 83.08 62.06
N GLU A 465 40.80 82.45 63.19
CA GLU A 465 40.90 80.98 63.25
C GLU A 465 39.52 80.30 63.26
N ALA A 466 38.53 80.93 63.90
CA ALA A 466 37.17 80.38 63.99
C ALA A 466 36.42 80.44 62.64
N TRP A 467 35.70 79.36 62.34
CA TRP A 467 34.69 79.30 61.28
C TRP A 467 33.32 79.71 61.83
N LYS A 468 32.59 80.54 61.07
CA LYS A 468 31.20 80.93 61.39
C LYS A 468 30.23 80.14 60.54
N ILE A 469 29.37 79.34 61.17
CA ILE A 469 28.20 78.70 60.54
C ILE A 469 27.14 79.76 60.26
N TRP A 470 26.54 79.72 59.05
CA TRP A 470 25.43 80.60 58.66
C TRP A 470 24.11 79.86 58.45
N CYS A 471 24.15 78.56 58.18
CA CYS A 471 22.97 77.71 58.06
C CYS A 471 23.27 76.25 58.43
N THR A 472 22.24 75.52 58.87
CA THR A 472 22.27 74.10 59.23
C THR A 472 21.44 73.25 58.26
N GLN A 473 21.58 71.92 58.35
CA GLN A 473 20.83 70.93 57.56
C GLN A 473 19.31 71.15 57.50
N GLU A 474 18.70 71.64 58.59
CA GLU A 474 17.25 71.88 58.63
C GLU A 474 16.86 73.14 57.85
N THR A 475 17.71 74.15 57.89
CA THR A 475 17.50 75.47 57.26
C THR A 475 17.87 75.51 55.78
N GLN A 476 18.90 74.76 55.35
CA GLN A 476 19.46 74.85 54.00
C GLN A 476 19.40 73.51 53.26
N LYS A 477 18.39 73.36 52.41
CA LYS A 477 18.11 72.13 51.64
C LYS A 477 18.42 72.24 50.14
N THR A 478 18.67 73.46 49.65
CA THR A 478 19.04 73.74 48.25
C THR A 478 20.56 73.94 48.11
N THR A 479 21.08 73.96 46.89
CA THR A 479 22.54 74.05 46.62
C THR A 479 23.02 75.46 46.27
N SER A 480 22.39 76.48 46.86
CA SER A 480 22.73 77.90 46.69
C SER A 480 22.44 78.66 47.98
N TYR A 481 23.38 79.50 48.41
CA TYR A 481 23.22 80.35 49.59
C TYR A 481 23.91 81.70 49.37
N THR A 482 23.22 82.78 49.76
CA THR A 482 23.79 84.13 49.76
C THR A 482 24.24 84.43 51.18
N VAL A 483 25.54 84.63 51.38
CA VAL A 483 26.08 85.02 52.69
C VAL A 483 25.84 86.53 52.88
N PRO A 484 25.07 86.94 53.91
CA PRO A 484 24.82 88.35 54.20
C PRO A 484 25.96 88.96 55.04
N ASP A 485 25.84 90.25 55.32
CA ASP A 485 26.67 90.99 56.29
C ASP A 485 28.19 90.87 56.06
N LEU A 486 28.60 90.74 54.80
CA LEU A 486 30.01 90.78 54.42
C LEU A 486 30.46 92.23 54.28
N THR A 487 31.65 92.53 54.82
CA THR A 487 32.20 93.89 54.75
C THR A 487 32.70 94.18 53.33
N GLU A 488 32.29 95.31 52.75
CA GLU A 488 32.76 95.75 51.43
C GLU A 488 34.30 95.84 51.41
N ASN A 489 34.91 95.38 50.32
CA ASN A 489 36.37 95.28 50.13
C ASN A 489 37.14 94.34 51.10
N TYR A 490 36.48 93.46 51.85
CA TYR A 490 37.16 92.44 52.69
C TYR A 490 37.19 91.03 52.09
N GLU A 491 38.21 90.27 52.49
CA GLU A 491 38.48 88.90 52.07
C GLU A 491 37.85 87.83 52.99
N TYR A 492 37.19 86.84 52.38
CA TYR A 492 36.52 85.72 53.05
C TYR A 492 36.77 84.37 52.34
N ARG A 493 36.93 83.30 53.14
CA ARG A 493 36.94 81.89 52.71
C ARG A 493 35.61 81.23 53.05
N ILE A 494 35.16 80.25 52.26
CA ILE A 494 33.82 79.65 52.36
C ILE A 494 33.89 78.13 52.15
N ARG A 495 33.16 77.35 52.95
CA ARG A 495 33.03 75.88 52.82
C ARG A 495 31.58 75.40 53.02
N VAL A 496 31.29 74.19 52.53
CA VAL A 496 29.97 73.56 52.53
C VAL A 496 30.07 72.06 52.88
N THR A 497 29.21 71.58 53.79
CA THR A 497 29.14 70.19 54.25
C THR A 497 27.73 69.61 54.02
N ALA A 498 27.58 68.30 53.81
CA ALA A 498 26.30 67.62 53.58
C ALA A 498 25.99 66.59 54.69
N VAL A 499 24.72 66.22 54.88
CA VAL A 499 24.29 65.31 55.96
C VAL A 499 23.19 64.34 55.51
N ASN A 500 23.22 63.08 55.95
CA ASN A 500 22.12 62.11 55.79
C ASN A 500 21.74 61.43 57.13
N LYS A 501 20.87 60.40 57.11
CA LYS A 501 20.43 59.70 58.34
C LYS A 501 21.52 58.91 59.08
N ALA A 502 22.69 58.68 58.47
CA ALA A 502 23.82 57.98 59.06
C ALA A 502 24.92 58.93 59.57
N GLY A 503 24.99 60.18 59.08
CA GLY A 503 25.94 61.17 59.59
C GLY A 503 26.29 62.31 58.62
N LEU A 504 27.29 63.09 59.03
CA LEU A 504 27.92 64.18 58.28
C LEU A 504 28.86 63.64 57.18
N SER A 505 29.07 64.43 56.12
CA SER A 505 30.13 64.22 55.13
C SER A 505 31.39 65.04 55.43
N GLU A 506 32.44 64.83 54.64
CA GLU A 506 33.58 65.74 54.55
C GLU A 506 33.18 67.15 54.01
N PRO A 507 33.79 68.25 54.49
CA PRO A 507 33.55 69.61 53.97
C PRO A 507 34.21 69.89 52.61
N ALA A 508 33.55 70.69 51.77
CA ALA A 508 34.05 71.14 50.46
C ALA A 508 34.22 72.67 50.40
N PHE A 509 35.37 73.14 49.91
CA PHE A 509 35.75 74.56 49.90
C PHE A 509 35.49 75.25 48.55
N VAL A 510 35.02 76.51 48.58
CA VAL A 510 34.85 77.34 47.38
C VAL A 510 36.18 77.46 46.63
N LYS A 511 36.13 77.31 45.30
CA LYS A 511 37.32 77.23 44.46
C LYS A 511 37.91 78.63 44.19
N GLY A 512 39.11 78.86 44.72
CA GLY A 512 39.77 80.17 44.75
C GLY A 512 39.81 80.73 46.17
N THR A 513 40.95 81.29 46.58
CA THR A 513 41.25 81.52 48.01
C THR A 513 40.44 82.67 48.65
N SER A 514 39.81 83.55 47.86
CA SER A 514 39.17 84.80 48.31
C SER A 514 38.25 85.48 47.26
N THR A 515 37.54 86.58 47.59
CA THR A 515 36.56 87.29 46.71
C THR A 515 36.36 88.80 47.08
N ILE A 516 36.06 89.68 46.09
CA ILE A 516 35.91 91.18 46.17
C ILE A 516 34.68 91.71 45.29
N ILE A 517 34.63 92.90 44.60
CA ILE A 517 33.39 93.72 44.23
C ILE A 517 33.25 94.35 42.76
N LYS A 518 32.01 94.56 42.17
CA LYS A 518 31.46 95.59 41.14
C LYS A 518 30.84 95.22 39.71
N ASP A 519 30.16 96.16 38.96
CA ASP A 519 29.13 95.96 37.83
C ASP A 519 28.96 97.12 36.72
N VAL A 520 28.20 97.00 35.56
CA VAL A 520 28.12 97.92 34.33
C VAL A 520 26.81 97.88 33.39
N LEU A 521 26.51 98.87 32.46
CA LEU A 521 25.27 99.04 31.57
C LEU A 521 25.48 99.70 30.11
N GLU A 522 24.58 99.58 29.07
CA GLU A 522 24.64 100.11 27.61
C GLU A 522 23.26 100.37 26.81
N GLU A 523 23.06 100.05 25.48
CA GLU A 523 21.88 100.41 24.55
C GLU A 523 21.64 99.44 23.30
N PRO A 524 20.46 99.33 22.58
CA PRO A 524 20.09 98.18 21.67
C PRO A 524 19.57 98.32 20.17
N GLU A 525 19.42 97.20 19.39
CA GLU A 525 19.13 97.10 17.89
C GLU A 525 18.36 95.80 17.41
N ILE A 526 17.78 95.69 16.17
CA ILE A 526 17.15 94.47 15.55
C ILE A 526 17.43 94.27 14.02
N ASP A 527 17.59 93.02 13.51
CA ASP A 527 17.81 92.59 12.09
C ASP A 527 17.07 91.27 11.68
N LEU A 528 16.77 91.02 10.38
CA LEU A 528 15.96 89.89 9.81
C LEU A 528 16.45 89.29 8.46
N ASP A 529 16.21 87.98 8.24
CA ASP A 529 16.52 87.30 6.96
C ASP A 529 15.52 87.61 5.81
N GLY A 530 16.05 87.92 4.62
CA GLY A 530 15.31 88.56 3.52
C GLY A 530 14.12 87.81 2.89
N PHE A 531 14.02 86.48 3.03
CA PHE A 531 12.87 85.74 2.48
C PHE A 531 11.57 85.98 3.28
N MET A 532 11.70 86.32 4.56
CA MET A 532 10.57 86.60 5.47
C MET A 532 9.92 87.98 5.22
N LEU A 533 10.47 88.77 4.30
CA LEU A 533 9.88 90.02 3.80
C LEU A 533 8.69 89.80 2.85
N SER A 534 8.31 88.54 2.61
CA SER A 534 7.20 88.11 1.76
C SER A 534 6.34 87.04 2.45
N THR A 535 5.15 86.73 1.91
CA THR A 535 4.24 85.74 2.53
C THR A 535 4.73 84.31 2.36
N VAL A 536 5.14 83.68 3.47
CA VAL A 536 5.70 82.32 3.48
C VAL A 536 4.60 81.27 3.62
N THR A 537 4.63 80.20 2.81
CA THR A 537 3.60 79.14 2.82
C THR A 537 4.18 77.77 3.17
N TYR A 538 3.51 77.04 4.07
CA TYR A 538 3.88 75.73 4.58
C TYR A 538 2.76 74.69 4.38
N ARG A 539 3.05 73.42 4.66
CA ARG A 539 2.06 72.33 4.77
C ARG A 539 1.88 71.94 6.25
N VAL A 540 0.66 71.54 6.62
CA VAL A 540 0.33 71.02 7.97
C VAL A 540 1.32 69.91 8.36
N GLY A 541 1.84 70.00 9.58
CA GLY A 541 2.88 69.10 10.12
C GLY A 541 4.32 69.50 9.79
N GLN A 542 4.57 70.48 8.91
CA GLN A 542 5.93 71.04 8.73
C GLN A 542 6.28 72.00 9.87
N THR A 543 7.58 72.09 10.20
CA THR A 543 8.07 73.09 11.14
C THR A 543 8.09 74.48 10.51
N VAL A 544 7.44 75.44 11.16
CA VAL A 544 7.61 76.88 10.88
C VAL A 544 8.68 77.42 11.81
N LYS A 545 9.64 78.16 11.28
CA LYS A 545 10.71 78.83 12.05
C LYS A 545 10.94 80.24 11.50
N LEU A 546 10.94 81.23 12.40
CA LEU A 546 11.21 82.65 12.12
C LEU A 546 12.43 83.10 12.96
N THR A 547 13.29 83.96 12.42
CA THR A 547 14.63 84.26 12.98
C THR A 547 15.00 85.74 12.93
N ALA A 548 15.64 86.25 13.99
CA ALA A 548 16.05 87.66 14.11
C ALA A 548 17.33 87.84 14.96
N ARG A 549 18.06 88.95 14.76
CA ARG A 549 19.30 89.29 15.50
C ARG A 549 19.16 90.60 16.28
N ILE A 550 19.72 90.69 17.49
CA ILE A 550 19.46 91.74 18.50
C ILE A 550 20.73 91.99 19.36
N LYS A 551 20.95 93.24 19.83
CA LYS A 551 22.12 93.65 20.66
C LYS A 551 21.73 94.59 21.81
N GLY A 552 22.57 94.74 22.85
CA GLY A 552 22.57 95.83 23.86
C GLY A 552 22.91 95.42 25.30
N ARG A 553 23.05 96.35 26.27
CA ARG A 553 23.21 96.06 27.72
C ARG A 553 22.46 97.08 28.61
N PRO A 554 22.06 96.78 29.86
CA PRO A 554 21.60 95.44 30.25
C PRO A 554 20.71 94.93 29.12
N GLU A 555 20.84 93.65 28.76
CA GLU A 555 20.41 93.18 27.45
C GLU A 555 18.92 93.49 27.20
N PRO A 556 18.53 93.88 25.97
CA PRO A 556 17.13 94.16 25.70
C PRO A 556 16.26 92.94 25.91
N GLU A 557 15.13 93.14 26.58
CA GLU A 557 14.00 92.23 26.63
C GLU A 557 13.36 92.19 25.23
N VAL A 558 12.80 91.04 24.83
CA VAL A 558 12.32 90.80 23.47
C VAL A 558 10.98 90.08 23.48
N GLU A 559 10.05 90.53 22.66
CA GLU A 559 8.66 90.04 22.65
C GLU A 559 8.21 89.70 21.23
N TRP A 560 7.56 88.54 21.07
CA TRP A 560 6.90 88.14 19.84
C TRP A 560 5.38 88.20 19.98
N PHE A 561 4.72 88.64 18.92
CA PHE A 561 3.28 88.73 18.78
C PHE A 561 2.84 88.02 17.50
N LYS A 562 1.59 87.55 17.48
CA LYS A 562 0.90 87.03 16.30
C LYS A 562 -0.49 87.65 16.21
N ASP A 563 -0.83 88.19 15.04
CA ASP A 563 -2.08 88.88 14.75
C ASP A 563 -2.43 89.99 15.77
N GLY A 564 -1.38 90.60 16.35
CA GLY A 564 -1.47 91.66 17.38
C GLY A 564 -1.55 91.18 18.83
N GLN A 565 -1.68 89.88 19.09
CA GLN A 565 -1.68 89.30 20.44
C GLN A 565 -0.33 88.67 20.78
N GLY A 566 0.05 88.60 22.06
CA GLY A 566 1.28 87.92 22.48
C GLY A 566 1.25 86.42 22.11
N VAL A 567 2.38 85.85 21.72
CA VAL A 567 2.41 84.44 21.25
C VAL A 567 2.16 83.45 22.38
N ASP A 568 1.34 82.42 22.11
CA ASP A 568 1.08 81.32 23.04
C ASP A 568 2.33 80.45 23.20
N PHE A 569 3.06 80.64 24.30
CA PHE A 569 4.29 79.91 24.62
C PHE A 569 4.10 78.39 24.80
N ASN A 570 2.86 77.90 24.92
CA ASN A 570 2.58 76.45 24.90
C ASN A 570 2.59 75.88 23.46
N LYS A 571 2.38 76.73 22.44
CA LYS A 571 2.33 76.34 21.02
C LYS A 571 3.57 76.75 20.24
N TYR A 572 4.12 77.92 20.54
CA TYR A 572 5.30 78.50 19.88
C TYR A 572 6.48 78.51 20.86
N ASN A 573 7.54 77.80 20.51
CA ASN A 573 8.78 77.80 21.28
C ASN A 573 9.63 79.01 20.85
N VAL A 574 9.61 80.06 21.67
CA VAL A 574 10.45 81.25 21.49
C VAL A 574 11.78 81.01 22.20
N GLN A 575 12.88 81.10 21.46
CA GLN A 575 14.23 80.91 21.97
C GLN A 575 15.01 82.22 21.85
N ARG A 576 15.71 82.60 22.92
CA ARG A 576 16.71 83.67 22.88
C ARG A 576 18.05 83.04 22.52
N THR A 577 18.69 83.54 21.48
CA THR A 577 20.01 83.05 21.02
C THR A 577 21.09 84.04 21.45
N ALA A 578 22.36 83.61 21.40
CA ALA A 578 23.51 84.43 21.82
C ALA A 578 23.69 85.75 21.03
N ILE A 579 22.91 85.96 19.96
CA ILE A 579 22.91 87.17 19.12
C ILE A 579 21.50 87.63 18.73
N GLY A 580 20.42 87.14 19.37
CA GLY A 580 19.06 87.37 18.84
C GLY A 580 17.93 86.50 19.42
N THR A 581 16.97 86.18 18.56
CA THR A 581 15.79 85.37 18.91
C THR A 581 15.26 84.56 17.73
N GLU A 582 14.70 83.39 18.02
CA GLU A 582 13.97 82.54 17.07
C GLU A 582 12.57 82.22 17.62
N LEU A 583 11.58 82.07 16.75
CA LEU A 583 10.26 81.55 17.07
C LEU A 583 10.02 80.27 16.25
N ILE A 584 9.74 79.15 16.93
CA ILE A 584 9.65 77.82 16.32
C ILE A 584 8.32 77.14 16.67
N ARG A 585 7.62 76.66 15.63
CA ARG A 585 6.41 75.83 15.71
C ARG A 585 6.69 74.50 15.02
N LYS A 586 7.00 73.45 15.78
CA LYS A 586 7.52 72.17 15.25
C LYS A 586 6.55 71.46 14.31
N GLU A 587 5.27 71.41 14.67
CA GLU A 587 4.21 70.81 13.88
C GLU A 587 3.18 71.91 13.62
N SER A 588 3.13 72.43 12.40
CA SER A 588 2.17 73.49 12.05
C SER A 588 0.75 72.94 11.88
N GLU A 589 -0.19 73.59 12.54
CA GLU A 589 -1.63 73.41 12.39
C GLU A 589 -2.19 74.47 11.44
N ARG A 590 -3.41 74.24 10.92
CA ARG A 590 -4.10 75.20 10.03
C ARG A 590 -4.23 76.61 10.64
N THR A 591 -4.34 76.68 11.97
CA THR A 591 -4.43 77.93 12.75
C THR A 591 -3.11 78.70 12.83
N ASP A 592 -1.97 78.16 12.40
CA ASP A 592 -0.66 78.82 12.51
C ASP A 592 -0.38 79.84 11.40
N SER A 593 -1.25 79.92 10.39
CA SER A 593 -1.35 81.06 9.48
C SER A 593 -1.61 82.37 10.27
N GLY A 594 -1.07 83.50 9.80
CA GLY A 594 -1.22 84.81 10.46
C GLY A 594 -0.05 85.77 10.22
N VAL A 595 -0.10 86.93 10.85
CA VAL A 595 0.92 88.00 10.79
C VAL A 595 1.70 88.05 12.10
N TYR A 596 2.98 87.69 12.06
CA TYR A 596 3.88 87.68 13.22
C TYR A 596 4.61 89.03 13.35
N THR A 597 4.91 89.46 14.56
CA THR A 597 5.58 90.75 14.88
C THR A 597 6.61 90.54 16.00
N LEU A 598 7.75 91.21 15.94
CA LEU A 598 8.83 91.17 16.93
C LEU A 598 9.10 92.58 17.48
N LYS A 599 9.41 92.68 18.78
CA LYS A 599 9.75 93.92 19.52
C LYS A 599 10.99 93.68 20.42
N ALA A 600 11.81 94.70 20.66
CA ALA A 600 12.95 94.62 21.59
C ALA A 600 13.20 95.95 22.32
N LYS A 601 13.55 95.90 23.62
CA LYS A 601 13.68 97.08 24.52
C LYS A 601 14.66 96.87 25.67
N ASN A 602 15.45 97.88 26.04
CA ASN A 602 16.19 97.90 27.31
C ASN A 602 15.94 99.18 28.13
N THR A 603 16.77 99.45 29.15
CA THR A 603 16.72 100.67 29.97
C THR A 603 17.10 101.97 29.25
N ALA A 604 17.41 101.93 27.95
CA ALA A 604 17.83 103.07 27.13
C ALA A 604 17.10 103.21 25.76
N GLY A 605 16.56 102.14 25.14
CA GLY A 605 15.89 102.21 23.81
C GLY A 605 14.91 101.07 23.48
N GLU A 606 14.16 101.19 22.36
CA GLU A 606 13.15 100.21 21.86
C GLU A 606 12.94 100.20 20.31
N LYS A 607 12.65 99.04 19.68
CA LYS A 607 12.42 98.80 18.21
C LYS A 607 11.41 97.67 17.89
N SER A 608 10.91 97.52 16.63
CA SER A 608 10.01 96.41 16.19
C SER A 608 9.90 96.15 14.65
N VAL A 609 9.38 94.97 14.21
CA VAL A 609 9.25 94.51 12.79
C VAL A 609 8.15 93.41 12.56
N LYS A 610 7.70 93.11 11.32
CA LYS A 610 6.58 92.16 10.97
C LYS A 610 6.85 91.13 9.84
N ILE A 611 6.13 89.99 9.83
CA ILE A 611 6.25 88.83 8.90
C ILE A 611 4.87 88.17 8.61
N ASN A 612 4.61 87.60 7.41
CA ASN A 612 3.34 86.95 7.03
C ASN A 612 3.46 85.42 6.74
N VAL A 613 2.52 84.58 7.23
CA VAL A 613 2.58 83.09 7.13
C VAL A 613 1.23 82.43 6.76
N ASN A 614 1.25 81.31 6.00
CA ASN A 614 0.09 80.52 5.55
C ASN A 614 0.34 78.99 5.58
N VAL A 615 -0.70 78.14 5.77
CA VAL A 615 -0.57 76.67 5.95
C VAL A 615 -1.68 75.86 5.24
N LEU A 616 -1.33 74.78 4.51
CA LEU A 616 -2.25 73.94 3.70
C LEU A 616 -2.16 72.41 3.98
N ASP A 617 -3.20 71.62 3.63
CA ASP A 617 -3.24 70.16 3.84
C ASP A 617 -3.61 69.34 2.57
N LYS A 618 -3.85 68.02 2.73
CA LYS A 618 -4.22 67.04 1.69
C LYS A 618 -5.43 66.21 2.15
N PRO A 619 -6.09 65.43 1.26
CA PRO A 619 -7.15 64.52 1.68
C PRO A 619 -6.64 63.53 2.74
N GLY A 620 -7.34 63.49 3.87
CA GLY A 620 -7.15 62.51 4.92
C GLY A 620 -7.78 61.17 4.55
N MET A 621 -7.27 60.10 5.15
CA MET A 621 -7.66 58.72 4.82
C MET A 621 -9.17 58.49 4.86
N CYS A 622 -9.70 57.79 3.84
CA CYS A 622 -11.09 57.34 3.71
C CYS A 622 -11.48 56.27 4.77
N ARG A 623 -11.50 56.67 6.04
CA ARG A 623 -11.68 55.77 7.21
C ARG A 623 -13.15 55.39 7.44
N ASN A 624 -13.36 54.45 8.37
CA ASN A 624 -14.65 53.92 8.81
C ASN A 624 -15.44 53.06 7.80
N LEU A 625 -14.97 52.94 6.56
CA LEU A 625 -15.48 51.94 5.62
C LEU A 625 -15.12 50.52 6.11
N LYS A 626 -16.13 49.67 6.28
CA LYS A 626 -16.02 48.30 6.82
C LYS A 626 -16.75 47.31 5.92
N THR A 627 -16.32 46.05 5.92
CA THR A 627 -17.06 44.94 5.30
C THR A 627 -18.47 44.84 5.88
N ILE A 628 -19.50 44.78 5.01
CA ILE A 628 -20.92 44.73 5.43
C ILE A 628 -21.56 43.41 5.01
N LEU A 629 -22.26 42.80 5.96
CA LEU A 629 -23.29 41.79 5.71
C LEU A 629 -24.65 42.50 5.77
N VAL A 630 -25.39 42.52 4.67
CA VAL A 630 -26.73 43.14 4.54
C VAL A 630 -27.73 42.07 4.13
N ARG A 631 -29.00 42.18 4.52
CA ARG A 631 -30.04 41.23 4.12
C ARG A 631 -30.64 41.63 2.77
N ALA A 632 -30.85 40.67 1.86
CA ALA A 632 -31.58 40.93 0.63
C ALA A 632 -32.98 41.49 0.93
N GLY A 633 -33.42 42.49 0.15
CA GLY A 633 -34.64 43.23 0.44
C GLY A 633 -34.48 44.43 1.39
N THR A 634 -33.26 44.72 1.87
CA THR A 634 -32.97 45.88 2.73
C THR A 634 -31.96 46.84 2.10
N ASP A 635 -31.94 48.10 2.53
CA ASP A 635 -31.07 49.12 1.96
C ASP A 635 -29.61 48.95 2.44
N LEU A 636 -28.70 48.79 1.47
CA LEU A 636 -27.26 48.75 1.70
C LEU A 636 -26.74 50.19 1.88
N ILE A 637 -26.12 50.48 3.03
CA ILE A 637 -25.58 51.81 3.34
C ILE A 637 -24.09 51.70 3.67
N LEU A 638 -23.24 52.23 2.77
CA LEU A 638 -21.80 52.37 2.96
C LEU A 638 -21.47 53.83 3.32
N ARG A 639 -20.44 54.00 4.18
CA ARG A 639 -19.97 55.30 4.66
C ARG A 639 -18.46 55.32 4.71
N ALA A 640 -17.87 56.45 4.35
CA ALA A 640 -16.45 56.73 4.57
C ALA A 640 -16.29 58.17 5.09
N SER A 641 -15.49 58.36 6.13
CA SER A 641 -15.08 59.68 6.61
C SER A 641 -13.92 60.19 5.76
N MET A 642 -13.99 61.45 5.33
CA MET A 642 -13.06 62.10 4.39
C MET A 642 -12.92 63.57 4.79
N ALA A 643 -11.71 64.14 4.74
CA ALA A 643 -11.49 65.54 5.11
C ALA A 643 -10.29 66.13 4.35
N GLY A 644 -10.25 67.45 4.13
CA GLY A 644 -9.11 68.15 3.53
C GLY A 644 -9.49 69.50 2.90
N ARG A 645 -8.52 70.34 2.56
CA ARG A 645 -8.73 71.70 2.02
C ARG A 645 -7.86 71.98 0.79
N PRO A 646 -8.45 72.24 -0.40
CA PRO A 646 -9.90 72.32 -0.68
C PRO A 646 -10.64 71.02 -0.44
N VAL A 647 -11.95 71.11 -0.18
CA VAL A 647 -12.81 69.96 0.13
C VAL A 647 -12.71 68.92 -1.00
N PRO A 648 -12.37 67.65 -0.71
CA PRO A 648 -12.21 66.63 -1.73
C PRO A 648 -13.56 66.17 -2.31
N VAL A 649 -13.56 65.83 -3.60
CA VAL A 649 -14.69 65.19 -4.29
C VAL A 649 -14.56 63.68 -4.17
N ALA A 650 -15.65 62.99 -3.83
CA ALA A 650 -15.69 61.53 -3.69
C ALA A 650 -16.41 60.84 -4.86
N VAL A 651 -15.85 59.71 -5.31
CA VAL A 651 -16.41 58.82 -6.33
C VAL A 651 -16.49 57.41 -5.76
N TRP A 652 -17.62 56.71 -5.98
CA TRP A 652 -17.84 55.33 -5.54
C TRP A 652 -17.95 54.37 -6.73
N LYS A 653 -17.35 53.19 -6.61
CA LYS A 653 -17.42 52.12 -7.62
C LYS A 653 -17.73 50.75 -7.03
N LEU A 654 -18.30 49.86 -7.85
CA LEU A 654 -18.39 48.42 -7.63
C LEU A 654 -17.65 47.72 -8.78
N GLY A 655 -16.47 47.15 -8.50
CA GLY A 655 -15.52 46.81 -9.57
C GLY A 655 -15.20 48.04 -10.43
N ASP A 656 -15.35 47.92 -11.75
CA ASP A 656 -15.19 49.05 -12.67
C ASP A 656 -16.41 49.98 -12.77
N VAL A 657 -17.58 49.53 -12.32
CA VAL A 657 -18.86 50.24 -12.48
C VAL A 657 -18.91 51.46 -11.57
N ASP A 658 -19.00 52.64 -12.21
CA ASP A 658 -19.26 53.93 -11.56
C ASP A 658 -20.68 53.99 -11.01
N LEU A 659 -20.81 53.96 -9.68
CA LEU A 659 -22.10 53.82 -9.00
C LEU A 659 -22.95 55.09 -9.09
N PHE A 660 -22.36 56.26 -9.37
CA PHE A 660 -23.13 57.50 -9.59
C PHE A 660 -24.15 57.37 -10.74
N LYS A 661 -23.92 56.43 -11.67
CA LYS A 661 -24.79 56.15 -12.83
C LYS A 661 -25.85 55.07 -12.56
N VAL A 662 -25.86 54.47 -11.37
CA VAL A 662 -26.79 53.39 -11.01
C VAL A 662 -28.03 54.00 -10.34
N ALA A 663 -29.16 54.02 -11.06
CA ALA A 663 -30.39 54.74 -10.67
C ALA A 663 -31.02 54.30 -9.32
N ARG A 664 -30.74 53.08 -8.85
CA ARG A 664 -31.16 52.57 -7.53
C ARG A 664 -30.18 52.89 -6.39
N SER A 665 -29.23 53.80 -6.64
CA SER A 665 -28.24 54.26 -5.67
C SER A 665 -28.30 55.77 -5.48
N SER A 666 -27.83 56.24 -4.33
CA SER A 666 -27.73 57.65 -3.97
C SER A 666 -26.43 57.90 -3.23
N ILE A 667 -25.62 58.84 -3.75
CA ILE A 667 -24.36 59.27 -3.12
C ILE A 667 -24.57 60.68 -2.55
N LYS A 668 -24.18 60.89 -1.29
CA LYS A 668 -24.18 62.20 -0.62
C LYS A 668 -22.82 62.43 0.03
N THR A 669 -22.22 63.59 -0.23
CA THR A 669 -20.88 63.96 0.25
C THR A 669 -20.94 65.31 0.95
N THR A 670 -20.16 65.45 2.02
CA THR A 670 -20.09 66.62 2.92
C THR A 670 -18.62 66.99 3.16
N GLU A 671 -18.31 67.96 4.03
CA GLU A 671 -16.92 68.27 4.39
C GLU A 671 -16.20 67.12 5.13
N ASP A 672 -16.94 66.24 5.82
CA ASP A 672 -16.41 65.21 6.74
C ASP A 672 -16.81 63.74 6.43
N GLU A 673 -17.96 63.49 5.77
CA GLU A 673 -18.35 62.13 5.30
C GLU A 673 -18.85 62.09 3.84
N THR A 674 -18.64 60.94 3.19
CA THR A 674 -19.42 60.50 2.03
C THR A 674 -20.19 59.22 2.35
N ARG A 675 -21.42 59.15 1.85
CA ARG A 675 -22.38 58.08 2.09
C ARG A 675 -22.96 57.60 0.77
N LEU A 676 -22.87 56.31 0.51
CA LEU A 676 -23.53 55.60 -0.57
C LEU A 676 -24.68 54.78 0.01
N THR A 677 -25.89 54.98 -0.49
CA THR A 677 -27.05 54.12 -0.23
C THR A 677 -27.43 53.42 -1.53
N ILE A 678 -27.65 52.12 -1.49
CA ILE A 678 -28.27 51.32 -2.56
C ILE A 678 -29.55 50.73 -1.99
N SER A 679 -30.69 51.13 -2.54
CA SER A 679 -31.99 50.69 -2.01
C SER A 679 -32.39 49.32 -2.53
N ASN A 680 -33.07 48.55 -1.66
CA ASN A 680 -33.53 47.18 -1.95
C ASN A 680 -32.40 46.26 -2.48
N ALA A 681 -31.40 45.99 -1.64
CA ALA A 681 -30.20 45.24 -2.04
C ALA A 681 -30.50 43.79 -2.47
N THR A 682 -29.74 43.32 -3.45
CA THR A 682 -29.90 42.02 -4.12
C THR A 682 -28.60 41.21 -4.10
N ARG A 683 -28.62 39.92 -4.47
CA ARG A 683 -27.37 39.14 -4.62
C ARG A 683 -26.39 39.75 -5.64
N ALA A 684 -26.86 40.55 -6.60
CA ALA A 684 -26.01 41.29 -7.55
C ALA A 684 -25.29 42.51 -6.93
N ASP A 685 -25.57 42.86 -5.67
CA ASP A 685 -24.86 43.89 -4.89
C ASP A 685 -23.73 43.31 -4.02
N CYS A 686 -23.35 42.04 -4.24
CA CYS A 686 -22.16 41.46 -3.65
C CYS A 686 -20.91 41.89 -4.43
N GLY A 687 -19.85 42.26 -3.73
CA GLY A 687 -18.58 42.57 -4.37
C GLY A 687 -17.71 43.55 -3.59
N HIS A 688 -16.66 44.00 -4.25
CA HIS A 688 -15.67 44.92 -3.70
C HIS A 688 -16.03 46.37 -4.10
N TYR A 689 -16.50 47.13 -3.11
CA TYR A 689 -16.84 48.54 -3.25
C TYR A 689 -15.61 49.39 -2.96
N VAL A 690 -15.31 50.36 -3.82
CA VAL A 690 -14.17 51.29 -3.68
C VAL A 690 -14.68 52.72 -3.64
N VAL A 691 -14.14 53.52 -2.72
CA VAL A 691 -14.33 54.98 -2.67
C VAL A 691 -12.99 55.69 -2.85
N THR A 692 -12.97 56.72 -3.69
CA THR A 692 -11.80 57.56 -3.94
C THR A 692 -12.17 59.02 -3.70
N ALA A 693 -11.37 59.72 -2.89
CA ALA A 693 -11.53 61.14 -2.55
C ALA A 693 -10.34 61.96 -3.05
N THR A 694 -10.59 63.03 -3.81
CA THR A 694 -9.55 63.78 -4.55
C THR A 694 -9.71 65.30 -4.41
N ASN A 695 -8.61 66.02 -4.23
CA ASN A 695 -8.54 67.48 -4.34
C ASN A 695 -7.26 67.93 -5.08
N LYS A 696 -6.95 69.25 -5.10
CA LYS A 696 -5.77 69.79 -5.80
C LYS A 696 -4.40 69.48 -5.14
N THR A 697 -4.37 68.90 -3.94
CA THR A 697 -3.14 68.55 -3.20
C THR A 697 -2.93 67.03 -3.05
N GLY A 698 -3.86 66.21 -3.52
CA GLY A 698 -3.69 64.76 -3.64
C GLY A 698 -5.02 64.00 -3.74
N SER A 699 -4.94 62.67 -3.64
CA SER A 699 -6.08 61.77 -3.48
C SER A 699 -5.80 60.68 -2.44
N ASP A 700 -6.87 60.05 -1.96
CA ASP A 700 -6.85 58.88 -1.08
C ASP A 700 -8.02 57.94 -1.47
N SER A 701 -7.92 56.65 -1.11
CA SER A 701 -8.94 55.65 -1.43
C SER A 701 -9.06 54.58 -0.33
N ALA A 702 -10.27 54.05 -0.17
CA ALA A 702 -10.53 52.89 0.68
C ALA A 702 -11.55 51.95 0.01
N SER A 703 -11.69 50.74 0.54
CA SER A 703 -12.64 49.75 0.05
C SER A 703 -13.32 48.95 1.17
N ALA A 704 -14.43 48.31 0.82
CA ALA A 704 -15.09 47.30 1.63
C ALA A 704 -15.62 46.18 0.74
N GLN A 705 -15.59 44.95 1.26
CA GLN A 705 -16.37 43.86 0.70
C GLN A 705 -17.82 43.96 1.18
N VAL A 706 -18.78 43.72 0.30
CA VAL A 706 -20.18 43.51 0.67
C VAL A 706 -20.61 42.10 0.26
N ASN A 707 -21.34 41.44 1.15
CA ASN A 707 -22.03 40.19 0.85
C ASN A 707 -23.49 40.31 1.30
N VAL A 708 -24.41 40.21 0.33
CA VAL A 708 -25.85 40.30 0.57
C VAL A 708 -26.38 38.91 0.90
N LEU A 709 -26.87 38.75 2.14
CA LEU A 709 -27.39 37.50 2.66
C LEU A 709 -28.85 37.32 2.25
N ASP A 710 -29.13 36.21 1.58
CA ASP A 710 -30.47 35.77 1.19
C ASP A 710 -30.63 34.27 1.47
N LYS A 711 -31.83 33.74 1.21
CA LYS A 711 -32.09 32.31 1.13
C LYS A 711 -31.27 31.67 -0.01
N PRO A 712 -31.02 30.36 0.03
CA PRO A 712 -30.39 29.67 -1.10
C PRO A 712 -31.23 29.77 -2.37
N ALA A 713 -30.58 29.68 -3.52
CA ALA A 713 -31.26 29.43 -4.78
C ALA A 713 -31.90 28.03 -4.81
N ALA A 714 -32.61 27.73 -5.90
CA ALA A 714 -33.03 26.36 -6.20
C ALA A 714 -31.80 25.44 -6.28
N CYS A 715 -31.94 24.19 -5.82
CA CYS A 715 -30.94 23.16 -6.10
C CYS A 715 -30.82 22.95 -7.62
N VAL A 716 -29.67 22.48 -8.11
CA VAL A 716 -29.52 22.21 -9.54
C VAL A 716 -30.24 20.90 -9.89
N GLY A 717 -31.05 20.94 -10.95
CA GLY A 717 -31.96 19.86 -11.34
C GLY A 717 -31.70 19.32 -12.76
N PRO A 718 -32.44 18.28 -13.19
CA PRO A 718 -33.58 17.66 -12.50
C PRO A 718 -33.17 16.75 -11.33
N LEU A 719 -34.13 16.45 -10.43
CA LEU A 719 -33.93 15.45 -9.38
C LEU A 719 -33.73 14.05 -9.97
N LYS A 720 -32.68 13.36 -9.52
CA LYS A 720 -32.27 12.04 -10.02
C LYS A 720 -32.72 10.97 -9.03
N ILE A 721 -33.61 10.08 -9.46
CA ILE A 721 -34.00 8.90 -8.68
C ILE A 721 -33.02 7.77 -9.00
N ILE A 722 -31.92 7.69 -8.24
CA ILE A 722 -30.78 6.80 -8.56
C ILE A 722 -30.97 5.35 -8.13
N SER A 723 -31.98 5.09 -7.29
CA SER A 723 -32.47 3.73 -7.01
C SER A 723 -33.95 3.80 -6.62
N LEU A 724 -34.75 2.85 -7.09
CA LEU A 724 -36.19 2.79 -6.84
C LEU A 724 -36.59 1.35 -6.50
N ASN A 725 -37.19 1.17 -5.33
CA ASN A 725 -37.80 -0.07 -4.86
C ASN A 725 -39.22 0.23 -4.38
N LYS A 726 -39.98 -0.83 -4.13
CA LYS A 726 -41.36 -0.76 -3.68
C LYS A 726 -41.60 -0.05 -2.35
N ASP A 727 -40.62 -0.11 -1.45
CA ASP A 727 -40.68 0.41 -0.08
C ASP A 727 -39.79 1.64 0.13
N ARG A 728 -38.87 1.94 -0.81
CA ARG A 728 -37.85 2.98 -0.68
C ARG A 728 -37.27 3.42 -2.03
N CYS A 729 -36.87 4.68 -2.14
CA CYS A 729 -36.05 5.17 -3.24
C CYS A 729 -34.83 5.93 -2.71
N THR A 730 -33.88 6.28 -3.57
CA THR A 730 -32.83 7.26 -3.26
C THR A 730 -32.99 8.44 -4.19
N VAL A 731 -33.31 9.60 -3.62
CA VAL A 731 -33.38 10.88 -4.35
C VAL A 731 -32.00 11.53 -4.25
N ALA A 732 -31.45 11.94 -5.39
CA ALA A 732 -30.20 12.69 -5.46
C ALA A 732 -30.41 14.01 -6.21
N TRP A 733 -29.63 15.02 -5.81
CA TRP A 733 -29.67 16.38 -6.34
C TRP A 733 -28.26 16.97 -6.40
N GLU A 734 -28.14 18.15 -6.99
CA GLU A 734 -26.92 18.95 -6.96
C GLU A 734 -27.17 20.22 -6.12
N PRO A 735 -26.16 20.74 -5.40
CA PRO A 735 -26.34 21.89 -4.52
C PRO A 735 -26.76 23.15 -5.30
N PRO A 736 -27.39 24.15 -4.66
CA PRO A 736 -27.73 25.41 -5.31
C PRO A 736 -26.51 26.12 -5.91
N ALA A 737 -26.66 26.66 -7.12
CA ALA A 737 -25.60 27.41 -7.80
C ALA A 737 -25.25 28.73 -7.07
N ASP A 738 -26.19 29.27 -6.28
CA ASP A 738 -25.93 30.30 -5.27
C ASP A 738 -26.50 29.85 -3.92
N ASN A 739 -25.67 29.84 -2.89
CA ASN A 739 -26.06 29.48 -1.53
C ASN A 739 -26.76 30.62 -0.76
N GLY A 740 -26.97 31.78 -1.39
CA GLY A 740 -27.55 32.97 -0.77
C GLY A 740 -26.53 33.78 0.05
N GLY A 741 -25.23 33.54 -0.16
CA GLY A 741 -24.15 34.23 0.56
C GLY A 741 -23.87 33.67 1.95
N CYS A 742 -24.44 32.52 2.31
CA CYS A 742 -24.16 31.80 3.54
C CYS A 742 -24.17 30.29 3.30
N GLU A 743 -23.41 29.55 4.10
CA GLU A 743 -23.34 28.09 4.06
C GLU A 743 -24.72 27.43 4.17
N ILE A 744 -24.94 26.39 3.37
CA ILE A 744 -26.12 25.53 3.44
C ILE A 744 -26.01 24.68 4.70
N THR A 745 -26.95 24.83 5.62
CA THR A 745 -26.97 24.08 6.89
C THR A 745 -27.58 22.69 6.71
N ASN A 746 -28.55 22.57 5.82
CA ASN A 746 -29.34 21.35 5.61
C ASN A 746 -30.17 21.44 4.31
N TYR A 747 -30.70 20.30 3.89
CA TYR A 747 -31.73 20.16 2.88
C TYR A 747 -33.00 19.59 3.52
N THR A 748 -34.14 20.17 3.16
CA THR A 748 -35.47 19.61 3.45
C THR A 748 -35.97 18.86 2.22
N LEU A 749 -36.23 17.56 2.39
CA LEU A 749 -36.75 16.66 1.37
C LEU A 749 -38.19 16.29 1.74
N GLU A 750 -39.12 16.53 0.83
CA GLU A 750 -40.54 16.19 0.96
C GLU A 750 -40.95 15.20 -0.15
N LYS A 751 -41.97 14.40 0.14
CA LYS A 751 -42.65 13.54 -0.83
C LYS A 751 -44.14 13.87 -0.89
N CYS A 752 -44.69 13.86 -2.10
CA CYS A 752 -46.11 13.97 -2.38
C CYS A 752 -46.59 12.66 -2.98
N GLU A 753 -47.65 12.06 -2.44
CA GLU A 753 -48.34 10.95 -3.10
C GLU A 753 -49.36 11.54 -4.09
N THR A 754 -49.25 11.24 -5.39
CA THR A 754 -50.05 11.94 -6.42
C THR A 754 -51.55 11.68 -6.30
N SER A 755 -51.94 10.54 -5.72
CA SER A 755 -53.31 10.20 -5.34
C SER A 755 -53.93 11.15 -4.28
N ARG A 756 -53.09 11.84 -3.48
CA ARG A 756 -53.51 12.71 -2.38
C ARG A 756 -53.19 14.18 -2.60
N MET A 757 -52.15 14.48 -3.39
CA MET A 757 -51.58 15.82 -3.58
C MET A 757 -51.18 16.55 -2.26
N VAL A 758 -50.83 15.78 -1.22
CA VAL A 758 -50.35 16.30 0.07
C VAL A 758 -48.84 16.06 0.23
N TRP A 759 -48.09 17.15 0.35
CA TRP A 759 -46.66 17.13 0.66
C TRP A 759 -46.41 16.73 2.11
N SER A 760 -45.55 15.72 2.30
CA SER A 760 -45.10 15.22 3.59
C SER A 760 -43.58 15.34 3.70
N VAL A 761 -43.08 15.93 4.78
CA VAL A 761 -41.63 15.99 5.06
C VAL A 761 -41.11 14.57 5.27
N VAL A 762 -40.12 14.16 4.48
CA VAL A 762 -39.35 12.93 4.70
C VAL A 762 -38.28 13.18 5.75
N THR A 763 -37.59 14.31 5.62
CA THR A 763 -36.50 14.75 6.48
C THR A 763 -36.24 16.24 6.25
N ALA A 764 -35.83 16.95 7.31
CA ALA A 764 -35.51 18.38 7.27
C ALA A 764 -34.03 18.65 7.62
N SER A 765 -33.18 17.62 7.72
CA SER A 765 -31.86 17.70 8.32
C SER A 765 -30.76 16.98 7.52
N VAL A 766 -30.94 16.81 6.21
CA VAL A 766 -29.94 16.14 5.36
C VAL A 766 -28.81 17.11 5.06
N THR A 767 -27.56 16.71 5.23
CA THR A 767 -26.39 17.52 4.83
C THR A 767 -25.79 17.09 3.48
N ALA A 768 -25.95 15.82 3.10
CA ALA A 768 -25.53 15.29 1.81
C ALA A 768 -26.54 15.62 0.68
N CYS A 769 -26.07 15.65 -0.56
CA CYS A 769 -26.92 15.90 -1.74
C CYS A 769 -27.65 14.65 -2.27
N ALA A 770 -27.83 13.62 -1.43
CA ALA A 770 -28.65 12.46 -1.72
C ALA A 770 -29.22 11.88 -0.42
N TYR A 771 -30.41 11.28 -0.50
CA TYR A 771 -31.07 10.68 0.65
C TYR A 771 -31.93 9.45 0.30
N PRO A 772 -31.78 8.33 1.03
CA PRO A 772 -32.66 7.17 0.89
C PRO A 772 -34.01 7.44 1.57
N VAL A 773 -35.05 7.68 0.79
CA VAL A 773 -36.43 7.88 1.28
C VAL A 773 -37.07 6.53 1.59
N PRO A 774 -37.40 6.21 2.86
CA PRO A 774 -38.04 4.96 3.23
C PRO A 774 -39.57 5.10 3.29
N ARG A 775 -40.25 3.95 3.46
CA ARG A 775 -41.70 3.84 3.66
C ARG A 775 -42.50 4.46 2.51
N LEU A 776 -42.11 4.13 1.28
CA LEU A 776 -43.01 4.20 0.12
C LEU A 776 -44.02 3.04 0.19
N LEU A 777 -45.14 3.15 -0.52
CA LEU A 777 -46.15 2.10 -0.64
C LEU A 777 -46.09 1.48 -2.05
N GLU A 778 -46.08 0.16 -2.12
CA GLU A 778 -45.95 -0.61 -3.36
C GLU A 778 -47.11 -0.31 -4.32
N GLY A 779 -46.78 0.19 -5.52
CA GLY A 779 -47.75 0.59 -6.54
C GLY A 779 -48.19 2.06 -6.50
N ASN A 780 -47.85 2.82 -5.44
CA ASN A 780 -48.23 4.22 -5.33
C ASN A 780 -47.22 5.13 -6.05
N GLU A 781 -47.71 6.20 -6.68
CA GLU A 781 -46.89 7.19 -7.39
C GLU A 781 -46.52 8.37 -6.49
N TYR A 782 -45.24 8.77 -6.56
CA TYR A 782 -44.67 9.83 -5.74
C TYR A 782 -43.95 10.89 -6.59
N ILE A 783 -44.14 12.15 -6.21
CA ILE A 783 -43.28 13.26 -6.61
C ILE A 783 -42.41 13.63 -5.40
N PHE A 784 -41.11 13.81 -5.59
CA PHE A 784 -40.20 14.27 -4.56
C PHE A 784 -39.84 15.73 -4.81
N ARG A 785 -39.59 16.50 -3.75
CA ARG A 785 -38.99 17.84 -3.89
C ARG A 785 -37.98 18.12 -2.80
N VAL A 786 -36.92 18.85 -3.16
CA VAL A 786 -35.89 19.27 -2.21
C VAL A 786 -35.76 20.79 -2.18
N LYS A 787 -35.57 21.33 -0.97
CA LYS A 787 -35.28 22.73 -0.67
C LYS A 787 -33.96 22.78 0.08
N ALA A 788 -33.03 23.65 -0.34
CA ALA A 788 -31.85 23.96 0.44
C ALA A 788 -32.20 24.99 1.53
N GLU A 789 -31.53 24.90 2.68
CA GLU A 789 -31.70 25.82 3.80
C GLU A 789 -30.35 26.40 4.24
N ASN A 790 -30.34 27.69 4.54
CA ASN A 790 -29.26 28.37 5.24
C ASN A 790 -29.86 29.19 6.40
N LYS A 791 -29.05 29.95 7.15
CA LYS A 791 -29.51 30.80 8.27
C LYS A 791 -30.55 31.88 7.92
N MET A 792 -30.80 32.15 6.64
CA MET A 792 -31.84 33.07 6.14
C MET A 792 -33.17 32.36 5.84
N GLY A 793 -33.16 31.02 5.87
CA GLY A 793 -34.31 30.11 5.74
C GLY A 793 -34.30 29.28 4.44
N LEU A 794 -35.33 28.44 4.29
CA LEU A 794 -35.57 27.60 3.11
C LEU A 794 -35.67 28.41 1.81
N GLY A 795 -34.87 28.01 0.81
CA GLY A 795 -34.95 28.43 -0.58
C GLY A 795 -36.10 27.77 -1.35
N PRO A 796 -36.26 28.07 -2.66
CA PRO A 796 -37.27 27.46 -3.50
C PRO A 796 -36.97 25.98 -3.76
N ALA A 797 -38.02 25.20 -4.02
CA ALA A 797 -37.90 23.77 -4.27
C ALA A 797 -37.59 23.46 -5.74
N ILE A 798 -36.87 22.36 -5.99
CA ILE A 798 -36.97 21.61 -7.25
C ILE A 798 -37.73 20.32 -7.03
N GLU A 799 -38.53 19.90 -8.01
CA GLU A 799 -39.36 18.70 -7.94
C GLU A 799 -38.88 17.64 -8.96
N SER A 800 -39.21 16.36 -8.73
CA SER A 800 -38.91 15.25 -9.63
C SER A 800 -40.01 15.07 -10.67
N SER A 801 -39.76 14.28 -11.71
CA SER A 801 -40.89 13.62 -12.39
C SER A 801 -41.62 12.69 -11.39
N PRO A 802 -42.91 12.41 -11.58
CA PRO A 802 -43.59 11.36 -10.84
C PRO A 802 -42.90 10.00 -11.04
N VAL A 803 -42.81 9.19 -10.00
CA VAL A 803 -42.29 7.82 -10.07
C VAL A 803 -43.15 6.86 -9.26
N VAL A 804 -43.49 5.70 -9.85
CA VAL A 804 -44.24 4.64 -9.19
C VAL A 804 -43.29 3.82 -8.32
N ALA A 805 -43.58 3.72 -7.02
CA ALA A 805 -42.83 2.89 -6.09
C ALA A 805 -43.11 1.40 -6.35
N LYS A 806 -42.35 0.80 -7.27
CA LYS A 806 -42.36 -0.64 -7.55
C LYS A 806 -40.98 -1.24 -7.34
N SER A 807 -40.91 -2.57 -7.30
CA SER A 807 -39.64 -3.28 -7.42
C SER A 807 -38.96 -2.96 -8.76
N PRO A 808 -37.62 -2.81 -8.80
CA PRO A 808 -36.88 -2.72 -10.06
C PRO A 808 -36.79 -4.07 -10.78
N TYR A 809 -37.19 -5.14 -10.10
CA TYR A 809 -37.26 -6.51 -10.60
C TYR A 809 -38.72 -6.95 -10.61
N ASP A 810 -39.16 -7.54 -11.72
CA ASP A 810 -40.48 -8.15 -11.84
C ASP A 810 -40.39 -9.66 -11.53
N LYS A 811 -41.52 -10.36 -11.51
CA LYS A 811 -41.54 -11.82 -11.41
C LYS A 811 -41.04 -12.47 -12.71
N PRO A 812 -40.60 -13.74 -12.71
CA PRO A 812 -40.20 -14.43 -13.94
C PRO A 812 -41.37 -14.54 -14.93
N GLY A 813 -41.04 -14.54 -16.22
CA GLY A 813 -41.99 -14.91 -17.27
C GLY A 813 -42.40 -16.38 -17.20
N ALA A 814 -43.38 -16.75 -18.03
CA ALA A 814 -43.83 -18.14 -18.14
C ALA A 814 -42.72 -19.05 -18.72
N PRO A 815 -42.33 -20.15 -18.02
CA PRO A 815 -41.44 -21.18 -18.57
C PRO A 815 -42.04 -21.82 -19.84
N SER A 816 -41.21 -22.54 -20.61
CA SER A 816 -41.77 -23.31 -21.74
C SER A 816 -42.75 -24.38 -21.25
N ALA A 817 -43.77 -24.70 -22.04
CA ALA A 817 -44.68 -25.81 -21.74
C ALA A 817 -43.89 -27.11 -21.47
N PRO A 818 -44.20 -27.85 -20.40
CA PRO A 818 -43.42 -29.03 -20.03
C PRO A 818 -43.68 -30.21 -20.97
N GLU A 819 -42.60 -30.79 -21.48
CA GLU A 819 -42.61 -31.97 -22.34
C GLU A 819 -42.52 -33.26 -21.51
N ILE A 820 -43.33 -34.27 -21.84
CA ILE A 820 -43.26 -35.58 -21.18
C ILE A 820 -42.12 -36.38 -21.83
N THR A 821 -41.03 -36.56 -21.09
CA THR A 821 -39.82 -37.26 -21.55
C THR A 821 -39.81 -38.74 -21.20
N LYS A 822 -40.59 -39.17 -20.19
CA LYS A 822 -40.76 -40.59 -19.83
C LYS A 822 -42.09 -40.82 -19.10
N ILE A 823 -42.72 -41.96 -19.35
CA ILE A 823 -43.86 -42.47 -18.56
C ILE A 823 -43.36 -43.68 -17.77
N GLY A 824 -43.73 -43.75 -16.49
CA GLY A 824 -43.39 -44.85 -15.57
C GLY A 824 -44.66 -45.42 -14.92
N ASN A 825 -44.49 -46.49 -14.13
CA ASN A 825 -45.63 -47.06 -13.42
C ASN A 825 -46.12 -46.11 -12.32
N GLY A 826 -47.23 -45.41 -12.57
CA GLY A 826 -47.75 -44.37 -11.68
C GLY A 826 -46.89 -43.10 -11.61
N THR A 827 -46.02 -42.84 -12.61
CA THR A 827 -45.15 -41.66 -12.66
C THR A 827 -45.02 -41.07 -14.07
N ALA A 828 -44.63 -39.80 -14.16
CA ALA A 828 -44.25 -39.15 -15.42
C ALA A 828 -43.07 -38.22 -15.23
N THR A 829 -42.00 -38.37 -16.03
CA THR A 829 -40.86 -37.45 -16.04
C THR A 829 -41.08 -36.37 -17.08
N ILE A 830 -41.30 -35.14 -16.61
CA ILE A 830 -41.40 -33.95 -17.45
C ILE A 830 -40.09 -33.15 -17.49
N ALA A 831 -39.91 -32.34 -18.53
CA ALA A 831 -38.80 -31.40 -18.69
C ALA A 831 -39.30 -30.08 -19.30
N TRP A 832 -38.64 -28.95 -18.98
CA TRP A 832 -38.97 -27.63 -19.51
C TRP A 832 -37.70 -26.79 -19.74
N LYS A 833 -37.85 -25.63 -20.37
CA LYS A 833 -36.83 -24.59 -20.46
C LYS A 833 -37.15 -23.46 -19.47
N ALA A 834 -36.12 -22.73 -19.07
CA ALA A 834 -36.30 -21.46 -18.34
C ALA A 834 -37.11 -20.47 -19.20
N PRO A 835 -37.83 -19.50 -18.61
CA PRO A 835 -38.47 -18.43 -19.37
C PRO A 835 -37.43 -17.51 -20.02
N ASP A 836 -37.79 -16.90 -21.16
CA ASP A 836 -36.92 -15.96 -21.89
C ASP A 836 -36.74 -14.61 -21.17
N LYS A 837 -37.47 -14.40 -20.06
CA LYS A 837 -37.34 -13.26 -19.14
C LYS A 837 -37.40 -13.77 -17.71
N ASP A 838 -36.36 -13.49 -16.95
CA ASP A 838 -36.21 -13.82 -15.53
C ASP A 838 -36.83 -12.79 -14.58
N GLY A 839 -37.18 -11.60 -15.09
CA GLY A 839 -37.67 -10.46 -14.30
C GLY A 839 -36.55 -9.53 -13.79
N GLY A 840 -35.29 -9.73 -14.24
CA GLY A 840 -34.12 -8.98 -13.78
C GLY A 840 -33.48 -9.53 -12.51
N ARG A 841 -33.90 -10.71 -12.05
CA ARG A 841 -33.34 -11.44 -10.89
C ARG A 841 -33.29 -12.93 -11.17
N ASP A 842 -32.23 -13.57 -10.67
CA ASP A 842 -31.97 -14.99 -10.87
C ASP A 842 -33.15 -15.88 -10.43
N ILE A 843 -33.50 -16.84 -11.29
CA ILE A 843 -34.51 -17.86 -11.02
C ILE A 843 -33.86 -18.97 -10.19
N PHE A 844 -34.16 -19.03 -8.91
CA PHE A 844 -33.62 -20.07 -8.01
C PHE A 844 -34.48 -21.35 -7.98
N GLY A 845 -35.68 -21.36 -8.56
CA GLY A 845 -36.42 -22.61 -8.74
C GLY A 845 -37.76 -22.53 -9.47
N TYR A 846 -38.45 -23.66 -9.49
CA TYR A 846 -39.69 -23.89 -10.24
C TYR A 846 -40.74 -24.63 -9.40
N TYR A 847 -42.02 -24.36 -9.63
CA TYR A 847 -43.15 -25.16 -9.14
C TYR A 847 -43.89 -25.83 -10.29
N VAL A 848 -44.07 -27.14 -10.18
CA VAL A 848 -44.83 -27.96 -11.12
C VAL A 848 -46.21 -28.25 -10.55
N GLU A 849 -47.25 -28.08 -11.35
CA GLU A 849 -48.60 -28.53 -11.03
C GLU A 849 -49.08 -29.62 -12.00
N LYS A 850 -49.91 -30.55 -11.52
CA LYS A 850 -50.65 -31.54 -12.30
C LYS A 850 -52.15 -31.27 -12.29
N ARG A 851 -52.85 -31.65 -13.36
CA ARG A 851 -54.31 -31.65 -13.47
C ARG A 851 -54.79 -32.90 -14.20
N GLU A 852 -55.80 -33.57 -13.68
CA GLU A 852 -56.45 -34.70 -14.34
C GLU A 852 -57.49 -34.24 -15.36
N LYS A 853 -57.72 -35.03 -16.42
CA LYS A 853 -58.70 -34.75 -17.49
C LYS A 853 -60.13 -34.46 -17.04
N LYS A 854 -60.54 -34.94 -15.85
CA LYS A 854 -61.84 -34.65 -15.22
C LYS A 854 -61.75 -33.65 -14.04
N GLY A 855 -60.54 -33.25 -13.65
CA GLY A 855 -60.29 -32.32 -12.56
C GLY A 855 -60.17 -30.88 -13.06
N VAL A 856 -60.98 -29.97 -12.52
CA VAL A 856 -60.93 -28.54 -12.89
C VAL A 856 -59.73 -27.82 -12.25
N ARG A 857 -59.30 -28.27 -11.06
CA ARG A 857 -58.22 -27.66 -10.28
C ARG A 857 -56.86 -28.26 -10.62
N TRP A 858 -55.85 -27.39 -10.69
CA TRP A 858 -54.45 -27.77 -10.63
C TRP A 858 -54.06 -28.20 -9.20
N SER A 859 -53.03 -29.02 -9.06
CA SER A 859 -52.53 -29.52 -7.78
C SER A 859 -50.99 -29.59 -7.80
N PRO A 860 -50.29 -29.13 -6.76
CA PRO A 860 -48.83 -29.10 -6.76
C PRO A 860 -48.22 -30.50 -6.81
N CYS A 861 -47.14 -30.64 -7.59
CA CYS A 861 -46.30 -31.85 -7.64
C CYS A 861 -45.10 -31.75 -6.70
N ASN A 862 -44.66 -30.53 -6.39
CA ASN A 862 -43.63 -30.20 -5.40
C ASN A 862 -44.10 -29.06 -4.50
N THR A 863 -43.83 -29.17 -3.19
CA THR A 863 -44.24 -28.20 -2.15
C THR A 863 -43.14 -27.19 -1.78
N LYS A 864 -41.91 -27.42 -2.26
CA LYS A 864 -40.79 -26.47 -2.28
C LYS A 864 -40.34 -26.33 -3.73
N SER A 865 -39.89 -25.15 -4.14
CA SER A 865 -39.32 -24.94 -5.46
C SER A 865 -38.09 -25.83 -5.71
N ILE A 866 -37.91 -26.23 -6.96
CA ILE A 866 -36.80 -27.09 -7.40
C ILE A 866 -35.96 -26.35 -8.45
N MET A 867 -34.63 -26.44 -8.37
CA MET A 867 -33.74 -25.75 -9.32
C MET A 867 -33.57 -26.53 -10.64
N ASP A 868 -33.72 -27.86 -10.62
CA ASP A 868 -33.68 -28.68 -11.83
C ASP A 868 -34.88 -28.37 -12.73
N ARG A 869 -34.64 -28.36 -14.05
CA ARG A 869 -35.64 -28.12 -15.10
C ARG A 869 -36.30 -29.43 -15.58
N ARG A 870 -36.29 -30.43 -14.71
CA ARG A 870 -36.86 -31.76 -14.89
C ARG A 870 -37.49 -32.23 -13.57
N LEU A 871 -38.63 -32.92 -13.65
CA LEU A 871 -39.27 -33.54 -12.48
C LEU A 871 -39.90 -34.87 -12.86
N ASN A 872 -39.60 -35.92 -12.08
CA ASN A 872 -40.35 -37.16 -12.11
C ASN A 872 -41.55 -37.05 -11.15
N VAL A 873 -42.71 -36.67 -11.67
CA VAL A 873 -43.94 -36.55 -10.89
C VAL A 873 -44.41 -37.94 -10.47
N LEU A 874 -44.55 -38.14 -9.17
CA LEU A 874 -44.97 -39.39 -8.55
C LEU A 874 -46.47 -39.37 -8.19
N GLY A 875 -47.03 -40.54 -7.86
CA GLY A 875 -48.41 -40.66 -7.39
C GLY A 875 -49.42 -40.23 -8.45
N LEU A 876 -49.33 -40.82 -9.64
CA LEU A 876 -50.28 -40.67 -10.72
C LEU A 876 -51.08 -41.98 -10.89
N SER A 877 -52.38 -41.89 -11.12
CA SER A 877 -53.27 -43.05 -11.26
C SER A 877 -53.07 -43.73 -12.61
N ILE A 878 -52.90 -45.05 -12.61
CA ILE A 878 -52.76 -45.84 -13.85
C ILE A 878 -54.10 -45.83 -14.61
N GLY A 879 -54.05 -45.60 -15.92
CA GLY A 879 -55.22 -45.43 -16.79
C GLY A 879 -55.76 -44.01 -16.85
N TYR A 880 -55.24 -43.06 -16.06
CA TYR A 880 -55.72 -41.69 -16.01
C TYR A 880 -54.90 -40.76 -16.91
N ASP A 881 -55.58 -39.75 -17.44
CA ASP A 881 -55.02 -38.71 -18.31
C ASP A 881 -54.66 -37.46 -17.49
N TYR A 882 -53.39 -37.05 -17.53
CA TYR A 882 -52.86 -35.87 -16.84
C TYR A 882 -52.35 -34.79 -17.81
N GLN A 883 -52.35 -33.54 -17.35
CA GLN A 883 -51.53 -32.44 -17.88
C GLN A 883 -50.65 -31.87 -16.77
N PHE A 884 -49.55 -31.23 -17.16
CA PHE A 884 -48.63 -30.54 -16.26
C PHE A 884 -48.42 -29.09 -16.70
N ARG A 885 -48.11 -28.18 -15.78
CA ARG A 885 -47.60 -26.83 -16.06
C ARG A 885 -46.56 -26.42 -15.04
N VAL A 886 -45.71 -25.47 -15.36
CA VAL A 886 -44.58 -25.06 -14.51
C VAL A 886 -44.51 -23.54 -14.39
N ALA A 887 -44.39 -23.02 -13.17
CA ALA A 887 -44.08 -21.61 -12.92
C ALA A 887 -42.63 -21.48 -12.39
N ALA A 888 -41.94 -20.39 -12.75
CA ALA A 888 -40.62 -20.05 -12.23
C ALA A 888 -40.71 -19.12 -11.01
N GLU A 889 -39.71 -19.18 -10.12
CA GLU A 889 -39.59 -18.37 -8.90
C GLU A 889 -38.23 -17.68 -8.84
N ASN A 890 -38.24 -16.35 -8.68
CA ASN A 890 -37.10 -15.51 -8.31
C ASN A 890 -37.40 -14.83 -6.95
N GLU A 891 -36.56 -13.87 -6.52
CA GLU A 891 -36.75 -13.15 -5.24
C GLU A 891 -38.07 -12.35 -5.14
N MET A 892 -38.75 -12.08 -6.26
CA MET A 892 -40.08 -11.46 -6.32
C MET A 892 -41.22 -12.48 -6.27
N GLY A 893 -40.89 -13.77 -6.15
CA GLY A 893 -41.82 -14.89 -6.00
C GLY A 893 -42.22 -15.54 -7.32
N VAL A 894 -43.20 -16.44 -7.23
CA VAL A 894 -43.67 -17.26 -8.35
C VAL A 894 -44.32 -16.42 -9.44
N GLY A 895 -43.79 -16.50 -10.66
CA GLY A 895 -44.28 -15.89 -11.88
C GLY A 895 -45.46 -16.62 -12.52
N GLU A 896 -45.76 -16.30 -13.78
CA GLU A 896 -46.86 -16.95 -14.48
C GLU A 896 -46.55 -18.43 -14.81
N PRO A 897 -47.51 -19.35 -14.66
CA PRO A 897 -47.34 -20.73 -15.11
C PRO A 897 -47.22 -20.82 -16.63
N SER A 898 -46.39 -21.75 -17.09
CA SER A 898 -46.29 -22.17 -18.49
C SER A 898 -47.66 -22.54 -19.08
N GLU A 899 -47.73 -22.49 -20.41
CA GLU A 899 -48.77 -23.24 -21.13
C GLU A 899 -48.79 -24.72 -20.69
N PRO A 900 -49.96 -25.37 -20.57
CA PRO A 900 -50.05 -26.77 -20.18
C PRO A 900 -49.39 -27.73 -21.17
N SER A 901 -48.85 -28.82 -20.64
CA SER A 901 -48.39 -29.95 -21.45
C SER A 901 -49.51 -30.52 -22.32
N LYS A 902 -49.12 -31.20 -23.40
CA LYS A 902 -50.00 -32.19 -24.04
C LYS A 902 -50.48 -33.20 -22.99
N MET A 903 -51.72 -33.65 -23.14
CA MET A 903 -52.33 -34.59 -22.19
C MET A 903 -51.74 -36.00 -22.35
N VAL A 904 -51.40 -36.66 -21.24
CA VAL A 904 -50.73 -37.96 -21.21
C VAL A 904 -51.49 -38.99 -20.38
N THR A 905 -51.77 -40.15 -20.96
CA THR A 905 -52.32 -41.30 -20.24
C THR A 905 -51.19 -42.05 -19.52
N ILE A 906 -51.30 -42.24 -18.21
CA ILE A 906 -50.38 -43.11 -17.47
C ILE A 906 -50.76 -44.57 -17.73
N LYS A 907 -49.80 -45.40 -18.14
CA LYS A 907 -49.99 -46.81 -18.50
C LYS A 907 -48.83 -47.62 -17.96
N GLU A 908 -49.05 -48.91 -17.67
CA GLU A 908 -47.95 -49.80 -17.31
C GLU A 908 -46.97 -50.00 -18.48
N PRO A 909 -45.66 -49.75 -18.29
CA PRO A 909 -44.67 -50.07 -19.32
C PRO A 909 -44.48 -51.58 -19.45
N THR A 910 -44.72 -52.13 -20.65
CA THR A 910 -44.39 -53.52 -20.99
C THR A 910 -43.13 -53.55 -21.84
N GLU A 911 -42.16 -54.38 -21.46
CA GLU A 911 -40.80 -54.38 -22.00
C GLU A 911 -40.33 -55.81 -22.27
N VAL A 912 -39.94 -56.09 -23.51
CA VAL A 912 -39.17 -57.28 -23.88
C VAL A 912 -37.85 -57.25 -23.07
N PRO A 913 -37.35 -58.39 -22.55
CA PRO A 913 -36.15 -58.36 -21.72
C PRO A 913 -34.96 -57.81 -22.51
N GLY A 914 -34.22 -56.89 -21.90
CA GLY A 914 -32.95 -56.43 -22.46
C GLY A 914 -31.91 -57.56 -22.44
N PRO A 915 -30.91 -57.55 -23.34
CA PRO A 915 -29.72 -58.37 -23.15
C PRO A 915 -29.11 -58.04 -21.77
N PRO A 916 -28.80 -59.04 -20.92
CA PRO A 916 -28.27 -58.81 -19.58
C PRO A 916 -27.02 -57.90 -19.61
N SER A 917 -27.02 -56.85 -18.79
CA SER A 917 -25.97 -55.83 -18.80
C SER A 917 -24.87 -56.09 -17.76
N ASN A 918 -23.70 -55.50 -17.97
CA ASN A 918 -22.43 -55.72 -17.27
C ASN A 918 -21.69 -57.09 -17.42
N PRO A 919 -21.82 -57.86 -18.53
CA PRO A 919 -21.00 -59.06 -18.75
C PRO A 919 -19.55 -58.71 -19.10
N LYS A 920 -18.69 -58.51 -18.09
CA LYS A 920 -17.23 -58.45 -18.29
C LYS A 920 -16.66 -59.85 -18.45
N ASN A 921 -15.73 -60.05 -19.39
CA ASN A 921 -14.87 -61.24 -19.38
C ASN A 921 -14.02 -61.22 -18.10
N ILE A 922 -13.79 -62.37 -17.47
CA ILE A 922 -13.07 -62.46 -16.19
C ILE A 922 -11.85 -63.37 -16.35
N GLU A 923 -10.69 -62.88 -15.91
CA GLU A 923 -9.48 -63.69 -15.76
C GLU A 923 -9.36 -64.08 -14.29
N ILE A 924 -9.25 -65.37 -14.00
CA ILE A 924 -9.27 -65.90 -12.62
C ILE A 924 -8.17 -66.91 -12.34
N LYS A 925 -7.61 -66.82 -11.13
CA LYS A 925 -6.60 -67.73 -10.60
C LYS A 925 -7.27 -68.96 -9.97
N ALA A 926 -6.73 -70.15 -10.26
CA ALA A 926 -7.23 -71.38 -9.64
C ALA A 926 -7.18 -71.31 -8.11
N GLY A 927 -8.21 -71.84 -7.45
CA GLY A 927 -8.47 -71.70 -6.01
C GLY A 927 -9.26 -70.44 -5.63
N SER A 928 -9.33 -69.40 -6.48
CA SER A 928 -10.18 -68.23 -6.22
C SER A 928 -11.65 -68.51 -6.54
N THR A 929 -12.57 -67.81 -5.86
CA THR A 929 -14.02 -67.89 -6.11
C THR A 929 -14.42 -67.06 -7.32
N LEU A 930 -15.00 -67.70 -8.34
CA LEU A 930 -15.63 -67.00 -9.46
C LEU A 930 -16.93 -66.35 -9.01
N ARG A 931 -17.16 -65.09 -9.43
CA ARG A 931 -18.45 -64.41 -9.30
C ARG A 931 -18.78 -63.71 -10.61
N LEU A 932 -19.76 -64.21 -11.37
CA LEU A 932 -20.29 -63.52 -12.54
C LEU A 932 -21.57 -62.77 -12.13
N LEU A 933 -21.51 -61.44 -12.16
CA LEU A 933 -22.66 -60.57 -11.91
C LEU A 933 -23.24 -60.09 -13.24
N ALA A 934 -24.57 -60.07 -13.36
CA ALA A 934 -25.25 -59.38 -14.46
C ALA A 934 -26.56 -58.72 -13.99
N ASP A 935 -26.83 -57.51 -14.48
CA ASP A 935 -28.11 -56.85 -14.23
C ASP A 935 -29.15 -57.28 -15.28
N VAL A 936 -30.38 -57.54 -14.85
CA VAL A 936 -31.44 -58.11 -15.68
C VAL A 936 -32.67 -57.20 -15.67
N LYS A 937 -33.25 -56.94 -16.85
CA LYS A 937 -34.30 -55.93 -17.06
C LYS A 937 -35.38 -56.48 -18.01
N GLY A 938 -36.65 -56.26 -17.68
CA GLY A 938 -37.81 -56.63 -18.51
C GLY A 938 -39.12 -56.57 -17.70
N ARG A 939 -40.27 -56.39 -18.38
CA ARG A 939 -41.61 -56.31 -17.77
C ARG A 939 -42.64 -57.08 -18.59
N PRO A 940 -43.28 -58.16 -18.08
CA PRO A 940 -43.18 -58.73 -16.71
C PRO A 940 -41.78 -59.24 -16.32
N LYS A 941 -41.56 -59.52 -15.02
CA LYS A 941 -40.27 -59.97 -14.47
C LYS A 941 -39.74 -61.18 -15.27
N PRO A 942 -38.54 -61.08 -15.86
CA PRO A 942 -37.97 -62.20 -16.60
C PRO A 942 -37.45 -63.29 -15.66
N THR A 943 -37.59 -64.54 -16.08
CA THR A 943 -36.84 -65.67 -15.53
C THR A 943 -35.42 -65.66 -16.11
N VAL A 944 -34.46 -66.19 -15.36
CA VAL A 944 -33.04 -66.26 -15.77
C VAL A 944 -32.53 -67.68 -15.80
N LYS A 945 -31.61 -67.97 -16.72
CA LYS A 945 -30.92 -69.26 -16.82
C LYS A 945 -29.47 -69.04 -17.19
N TRP A 946 -28.57 -69.56 -16.37
CA TRP A 946 -27.14 -69.66 -16.68
C TRP A 946 -26.82 -71.04 -17.28
N THR A 947 -25.93 -71.06 -18.27
CA THR A 947 -25.31 -72.27 -18.84
C THR A 947 -23.81 -72.05 -19.04
N LYS A 948 -23.05 -73.14 -19.22
CA LYS A 948 -21.61 -73.13 -19.49
C LYS A 948 -21.34 -74.03 -20.69
N LEU A 949 -20.74 -73.49 -21.74
CA LEU A 949 -20.56 -74.15 -23.04
C LEU A 949 -21.89 -74.73 -23.61
N GLY A 950 -23.02 -74.08 -23.29
CA GLY A 950 -24.38 -74.54 -23.64
C GLY A 950 -24.99 -75.57 -22.68
N ALA A 951 -24.20 -76.23 -21.84
CA ALA A 951 -24.65 -77.22 -20.87
C ALA A 951 -25.12 -76.60 -19.54
N THR A 952 -25.87 -77.37 -18.76
CA THR A 952 -26.23 -77.03 -17.37
C THR A 952 -24.96 -76.86 -16.52
N LEU A 953 -25.01 -75.97 -15.53
CA LEU A 953 -23.90 -75.70 -14.63
C LEU A 953 -23.50 -76.93 -13.77
N SER A 954 -22.25 -76.91 -13.29
CA SER A 954 -21.74 -77.88 -12.31
C SER A 954 -22.46 -77.76 -10.97
N ARG A 955 -22.55 -78.85 -10.20
CA ARG A 955 -23.11 -78.85 -8.83
C ARG A 955 -22.36 -77.94 -7.84
N ARG A 956 -21.14 -77.50 -8.17
CA ARG A 956 -20.40 -76.48 -7.39
C ARG A 956 -20.90 -75.05 -7.61
N ALA A 957 -21.70 -74.80 -8.65
CA ALA A 957 -22.09 -73.46 -9.05
C ALA A 957 -23.45 -73.07 -8.46
N ASP A 958 -23.45 -72.02 -7.62
CA ASP A 958 -24.65 -71.44 -7.03
C ASP A 958 -25.14 -70.23 -7.85
N VAL A 959 -26.45 -69.99 -7.85
CA VAL A 959 -27.11 -68.95 -8.66
C VAL A 959 -28.14 -68.19 -7.84
N ASP A 960 -27.73 -67.00 -7.39
CA ASP A 960 -28.65 -66.03 -6.79
C ASP A 960 -29.37 -65.20 -7.87
N VAL A 961 -30.63 -64.85 -7.60
CA VAL A 961 -31.55 -64.15 -8.51
C VAL A 961 -32.43 -63.17 -7.74
N THR A 962 -31.96 -61.93 -7.63
CA THR A 962 -32.73 -60.80 -7.09
C THR A 962 -33.64 -60.18 -8.16
N ASP A 963 -34.48 -59.19 -7.79
CA ASP A 963 -35.38 -58.52 -8.74
C ASP A 963 -34.69 -57.69 -9.83
N LEU A 964 -33.39 -57.38 -9.69
CA LEU A 964 -32.63 -56.55 -10.63
C LEU A 964 -31.30 -57.17 -11.09
N LYS A 965 -30.80 -58.20 -10.40
CA LYS A 965 -29.47 -58.80 -10.65
C LYS A 965 -29.47 -60.31 -10.44
N THR A 966 -28.66 -61.02 -11.22
CA THR A 966 -28.28 -62.41 -10.93
C THR A 966 -26.78 -62.52 -10.70
N THR A 967 -26.41 -63.40 -9.78
CA THR A 967 -25.02 -63.70 -9.43
C THR A 967 -24.78 -65.20 -9.58
N LEU A 968 -23.89 -65.59 -10.48
CA LEU A 968 -23.34 -66.95 -10.53
C LEU A 968 -22.08 -67.00 -9.66
N VAL A 969 -22.02 -67.89 -8.69
CA VAL A 969 -20.86 -68.10 -7.82
C VAL A 969 -20.31 -69.51 -8.02
N VAL A 970 -19.00 -69.64 -8.27
CA VAL A 970 -18.29 -70.92 -8.23
C VAL A 970 -17.14 -70.81 -7.22
N PRO A 971 -17.25 -71.39 -6.01
CA PRO A 971 -16.15 -71.43 -5.06
C PRO A 971 -15.03 -72.35 -5.59
N GLU A 972 -13.79 -72.01 -5.22
CA GLU A 972 -12.58 -72.78 -5.52
C GLU A 972 -12.48 -73.21 -6.99
N THR A 973 -12.26 -72.23 -7.88
CA THR A 973 -12.17 -72.51 -9.32
C THR A 973 -11.00 -73.44 -9.67
N ASN A 974 -11.25 -74.35 -10.60
CA ASN A 974 -10.21 -75.17 -11.22
C ASN A 974 -9.99 -74.75 -12.71
N ARG A 975 -9.12 -75.45 -13.43
CA ARG A 975 -8.88 -75.16 -14.87
C ARG A 975 -10.15 -75.35 -15.72
N ASP A 976 -10.97 -76.34 -15.39
CA ASP A 976 -12.21 -76.64 -16.09
C ASP A 976 -13.27 -75.55 -15.89
N ASP A 977 -13.15 -74.69 -14.87
CA ASP A 977 -14.03 -73.56 -14.61
C ASP A 977 -13.84 -72.36 -15.55
N SER A 978 -12.82 -72.41 -16.40
CA SER A 978 -12.70 -71.54 -17.57
C SER A 978 -13.74 -71.88 -18.66
N GLY A 979 -13.80 -71.04 -19.70
CA GLY A 979 -14.69 -71.20 -20.85
C GLY A 979 -15.83 -70.18 -20.91
N LYS A 980 -16.76 -70.40 -21.84
CA LYS A 980 -17.87 -69.49 -22.14
C LYS A 980 -19.10 -69.81 -21.29
N TYR A 981 -19.49 -68.89 -20.44
CA TYR A 981 -20.76 -68.88 -19.72
C TYR A 981 -21.77 -68.04 -20.50
N THR A 982 -23.03 -68.48 -20.52
CA THR A 982 -24.13 -67.78 -21.18
C THR A 982 -25.26 -67.57 -20.18
N LEU A 983 -25.74 -66.33 -20.07
CA LEU A 983 -26.92 -65.97 -19.29
C LEU A 983 -28.06 -65.64 -20.25
N THR A 984 -29.19 -66.32 -20.12
CA THR A 984 -30.44 -66.02 -20.82
C THR A 984 -31.45 -65.43 -19.86
N ALA A 985 -32.12 -64.34 -20.25
CA ALA A 985 -33.26 -63.76 -19.56
C ALA A 985 -34.51 -63.83 -20.46
N SER A 986 -35.67 -64.21 -19.90
CA SER A 986 -36.88 -64.54 -20.66
C SER A 986 -38.17 -64.13 -19.96
N ASN A 987 -39.10 -63.46 -20.66
CA ASN A 987 -40.45 -63.17 -20.16
C ASN A 987 -41.52 -63.46 -21.23
N ALA A 988 -42.80 -63.21 -20.92
CA ALA A 988 -43.94 -63.45 -21.81
C ALA A 988 -43.96 -62.61 -23.12
N LYS A 989 -42.95 -61.78 -23.39
CA LYS A 989 -42.75 -61.02 -24.62
C LYS A 989 -41.46 -61.37 -25.37
N GLY A 990 -40.63 -62.27 -24.86
CA GLY A 990 -39.43 -62.77 -25.55
C GLY A 990 -38.24 -63.04 -24.62
N SER A 991 -37.10 -63.40 -25.21
CA SER A 991 -35.84 -63.64 -24.49
C SER A 991 -34.64 -62.99 -25.16
N LYS A 992 -33.59 -62.73 -24.37
CA LYS A 992 -32.26 -62.27 -24.82
C LYS A 992 -31.18 -62.94 -23.98
N SER A 993 -29.98 -63.06 -24.55
CA SER A 993 -28.83 -63.70 -23.89
C SER A 993 -27.58 -62.84 -23.95
N ALA A 994 -26.73 -62.96 -22.93
CA ALA A 994 -25.38 -62.39 -22.85
C ALA A 994 -24.35 -63.52 -22.68
N ASN A 995 -23.10 -63.27 -23.09
CA ASN A 995 -22.01 -64.23 -22.96
C ASN A 995 -20.85 -63.62 -22.15
N ILE A 996 -20.28 -64.41 -21.25
CA ILE A 996 -19.09 -64.07 -20.47
C ILE A 996 -18.04 -65.16 -20.72
N ASN A 997 -16.83 -64.78 -21.12
CA ASN A 997 -15.72 -65.71 -21.22
C ASN A 997 -14.88 -65.62 -19.94
N VAL A 998 -14.70 -66.75 -19.27
CA VAL A 998 -13.81 -66.89 -18.13
C VAL A 998 -12.50 -67.52 -18.62
N LYS A 999 -11.38 -66.87 -18.34
CA LYS A 999 -10.04 -67.33 -18.70
C LYS A 999 -9.21 -67.61 -17.44
N PRO A 1000 -8.22 -68.52 -17.49
CA PRO A 1000 -7.20 -68.58 -16.44
C PRO A 1000 -6.35 -67.31 -16.45
N ALA A 1001 -6.05 -66.77 -15.27
CA ALA A 1001 -5.10 -65.66 -15.12
C ALA A 1001 -3.65 -66.16 -15.15
N GLU A 1002 -2.72 -65.32 -15.65
CA GLU A 1002 -1.30 -65.64 -15.84
C GLU A 1002 -0.43 -64.81 -14.90
N ALA A 1003 0.34 -65.47 -14.02
CA ALA A 1003 1.33 -64.82 -13.15
C ALA A 1003 2.46 -64.17 -13.96
N PRO A 1004 3.10 -63.10 -13.45
CA PRO A 1004 4.08 -62.35 -14.20
C PRO A 1004 5.35 -63.18 -14.47
N LYS A 1005 5.96 -62.89 -15.61
CA LYS A 1005 7.26 -63.36 -16.06
C LYS A 1005 8.12 -62.14 -16.38
N ILE A 1006 9.42 -62.28 -16.14
CA ILE A 1006 10.43 -61.23 -16.39
C ILE A 1006 11.61 -61.88 -17.10
N THR A 1007 12.03 -61.33 -18.25
CA THR A 1007 13.32 -61.64 -18.88
C THR A 1007 14.26 -60.47 -18.59
N LEU A 1008 15.40 -60.71 -17.94
CA LEU A 1008 16.41 -59.67 -17.64
C LEU A 1008 17.83 -60.26 -17.76
N PRO A 1009 18.82 -59.54 -18.34
CA PRO A 1009 20.22 -59.95 -18.30
C PRO A 1009 20.76 -60.04 -16.87
N LYS A 1010 21.67 -60.99 -16.60
CA LYS A 1010 22.25 -61.22 -15.27
C LYS A 1010 23.36 -60.21 -14.92
N GLU A 1011 24.14 -59.82 -15.92
CA GLU A 1011 25.26 -58.88 -15.80
C GLU A 1011 25.31 -58.00 -17.06
N LEU A 1012 25.61 -56.71 -16.88
CA LEU A 1012 25.88 -55.75 -17.93
C LEU A 1012 27.20 -55.04 -17.66
N LYS A 1013 28.05 -54.94 -18.68
CA LYS A 1013 29.34 -54.25 -18.63
C LYS A 1013 29.31 -53.08 -19.61
N VAL A 1014 29.73 -51.91 -19.15
CA VAL A 1014 29.69 -50.66 -19.92
C VAL A 1014 30.96 -49.85 -19.60
N ARG A 1015 31.44 -49.03 -20.55
CA ARG A 1015 32.61 -48.17 -20.30
C ARG A 1015 32.19 -46.83 -19.70
N SER A 1016 33.03 -46.28 -18.83
CA SER A 1016 32.86 -44.93 -18.27
C SER A 1016 32.61 -43.91 -19.41
N GLY A 1017 31.59 -43.08 -19.28
CA GLY A 1017 31.15 -42.11 -20.29
C GLY A 1017 30.23 -42.63 -21.39
N GLN A 1018 29.83 -43.91 -21.38
CA GLN A 1018 28.81 -44.44 -22.31
C GLN A 1018 27.42 -44.47 -21.67
N LYS A 1019 26.36 -44.55 -22.50
CA LYS A 1019 25.01 -44.83 -22.01
C LYS A 1019 24.91 -46.28 -21.51
N LEU A 1020 24.33 -46.47 -20.33
CA LEU A 1020 23.86 -47.76 -19.85
C LEU A 1020 22.37 -47.89 -20.23
N VAL A 1021 22.00 -49.00 -20.88
CA VAL A 1021 20.61 -49.35 -21.13
C VAL A 1021 20.35 -50.72 -20.52
N VAL A 1022 19.26 -50.85 -19.77
CA VAL A 1022 18.83 -52.10 -19.14
C VAL A 1022 17.40 -52.38 -19.57
N GLU A 1023 17.25 -53.25 -20.56
CA GLU A 1023 15.96 -53.66 -21.14
C GLU A 1023 15.48 -54.97 -20.49
N ALA A 1024 14.17 -55.08 -20.27
CA ALA A 1024 13.53 -56.24 -19.67
C ALA A 1024 12.18 -56.55 -20.32
N GLU A 1025 11.97 -57.77 -20.79
CA GLU A 1025 10.65 -58.21 -21.28
C GLU A 1025 9.76 -58.57 -20.09
N ILE A 1026 8.50 -58.16 -20.14
CA ILE A 1026 7.48 -58.43 -19.12
C ILE A 1026 6.24 -59.06 -19.75
N SER A 1027 5.65 -60.06 -19.08
CA SER A 1027 4.37 -60.61 -19.51
C SER A 1027 3.57 -61.19 -18.35
N GLY A 1028 2.26 -61.01 -18.38
CA GLY A 1028 1.30 -61.54 -17.39
C GLY A 1028 -0.13 -61.16 -17.80
N LYS A 1029 -1.13 -61.80 -17.19
CA LYS A 1029 -2.55 -61.49 -17.43
C LYS A 1029 -3.34 -61.51 -16.10
N PRO A 1030 -3.84 -60.36 -15.60
CA PRO A 1030 -3.73 -59.00 -16.16
C PRO A 1030 -2.28 -58.51 -16.36
N HIS A 1031 -2.08 -57.52 -17.23
CA HIS A 1031 -0.74 -56.97 -17.49
C HIS A 1031 -0.11 -56.43 -16.19
N PRO A 1032 1.16 -56.78 -15.87
CA PRO A 1032 1.75 -56.41 -14.59
C PRO A 1032 2.32 -54.99 -14.54
N VAL A 1033 2.29 -54.41 -13.33
CA VAL A 1033 2.98 -53.15 -13.00
C VAL A 1033 4.46 -53.44 -12.73
N THR A 1034 5.35 -52.48 -13.04
CA THR A 1034 6.81 -52.62 -12.94
C THR A 1034 7.45 -51.49 -12.14
N TYR A 1035 8.45 -51.81 -11.31
CA TYR A 1035 9.28 -50.79 -10.65
C TYR A 1035 10.72 -51.28 -10.43
N TRP A 1036 11.66 -50.33 -10.45
CA TRP A 1036 13.10 -50.57 -10.33
C TRP A 1036 13.63 -50.12 -8.97
N MET A 1037 14.56 -50.89 -8.37
CA MET A 1037 15.22 -50.53 -7.12
C MET A 1037 16.75 -50.59 -7.22
N ARG A 1038 17.42 -49.64 -6.56
CA ARG A 1038 18.88 -49.56 -6.43
C ARG A 1038 19.25 -49.25 -4.98
N LYS A 1039 20.24 -49.97 -4.41
CA LYS A 1039 20.71 -49.81 -3.01
C LYS A 1039 19.61 -49.89 -1.91
N GLY A 1040 18.40 -50.35 -2.23
CA GLY A 1040 17.25 -50.42 -1.31
C GLY A 1040 16.24 -49.26 -1.45
N VAL A 1041 16.44 -48.37 -2.41
CA VAL A 1041 15.54 -47.26 -2.76
C VAL A 1041 14.91 -47.54 -4.13
N GLU A 1042 13.67 -47.12 -4.34
CA GLU A 1042 12.99 -47.18 -5.64
C GLU A 1042 13.49 -46.06 -6.56
N LEU A 1043 13.67 -46.34 -7.85
CA LEU A 1043 14.14 -45.35 -8.82
C LEU A 1043 12.95 -44.62 -9.45
N GLU A 1044 12.77 -43.35 -9.08
CA GLU A 1044 11.77 -42.46 -9.69
C GLU A 1044 12.30 -41.77 -10.95
N GLU A 1045 11.38 -41.40 -11.85
CA GLU A 1045 11.61 -40.57 -13.05
C GLU A 1045 12.06 -39.13 -12.70
N SER A 1046 12.15 -38.79 -11.42
CA SER A 1046 12.52 -37.47 -10.88
C SER A 1046 14.03 -37.28 -10.67
N GLU A 1047 14.83 -38.36 -10.63
CA GLU A 1047 16.29 -38.26 -10.47
C GLU A 1047 16.99 -37.90 -11.80
N LYS A 1048 17.80 -36.82 -11.79
CA LYS A 1048 18.43 -36.19 -12.98
C LYS A 1048 19.43 -37.05 -13.78
N LEU A 1049 19.51 -38.36 -13.54
CA LEU A 1049 20.44 -39.29 -14.18
C LEU A 1049 19.75 -40.55 -14.75
N VAL A 1050 18.43 -40.69 -14.58
CA VAL A 1050 17.69 -41.92 -14.90
C VAL A 1050 16.44 -41.61 -15.73
N ASP A 1051 16.19 -42.41 -16.75
CA ASP A 1051 15.01 -42.37 -17.62
C ASP A 1051 14.40 -43.78 -17.67
N ILE A 1052 13.11 -43.93 -17.34
CA ILE A 1052 12.41 -45.22 -17.26
C ILE A 1052 11.21 -45.20 -18.20
N LYS A 1053 11.10 -46.23 -19.06
CA LYS A 1053 9.95 -46.43 -19.97
C LYS A 1053 9.39 -47.83 -19.79
N THR A 1054 8.06 -47.97 -19.77
CA THR A 1054 7.36 -49.26 -19.65
C THR A 1054 6.22 -49.31 -20.67
N SER A 1055 5.97 -50.49 -21.24
CA SER A 1055 4.90 -50.75 -22.21
C SER A 1055 4.05 -51.97 -21.85
N ASP A 1056 3.17 -52.40 -22.77
CA ASP A 1056 2.39 -53.63 -22.70
C ASP A 1056 3.24 -54.93 -22.82
N TRP A 1057 4.57 -54.85 -22.97
CA TRP A 1057 5.45 -56.03 -23.09
C TRP A 1057 6.92 -55.84 -22.67
N ASP A 1058 7.38 -54.61 -22.40
CA ASP A 1058 8.74 -54.35 -21.90
C ASP A 1058 8.82 -53.26 -20.80
N THR A 1059 9.98 -53.17 -20.15
CA THR A 1059 10.41 -52.02 -19.35
C THR A 1059 11.92 -51.79 -19.54
N THR A 1060 12.31 -50.52 -19.64
CA THR A 1060 13.67 -50.08 -19.97
C THR A 1060 14.13 -49.01 -18.99
N LEU A 1061 15.32 -49.21 -18.43
CA LEU A 1061 16.01 -48.28 -17.54
C LEU A 1061 17.27 -47.74 -18.25
N LEU A 1062 17.37 -46.42 -18.41
CA LEU A 1062 18.44 -45.72 -19.13
C LEU A 1062 19.21 -44.78 -18.20
N ILE A 1063 20.55 -44.89 -18.19
CA ILE A 1063 21.46 -43.90 -17.58
C ILE A 1063 22.31 -43.29 -18.71
N PRO A 1064 22.14 -42.00 -19.07
CA PRO A 1064 22.74 -41.44 -20.30
C PRO A 1064 24.27 -41.42 -20.34
N ASN A 1065 24.94 -41.16 -19.21
CA ASN A 1065 26.40 -41.08 -19.10
C ASN A 1065 26.83 -41.82 -17.83
N CYS A 1066 27.06 -43.13 -17.91
CA CYS A 1066 27.45 -43.90 -16.73
C CYS A 1066 28.89 -43.60 -16.30
N ASN A 1067 29.14 -43.70 -15.00
CA ASN A 1067 30.46 -43.55 -14.40
C ASN A 1067 30.72 -44.67 -13.37
N ARG A 1068 31.91 -44.71 -12.76
CA ARG A 1068 32.28 -45.75 -11.77
C ARG A 1068 31.23 -45.99 -10.68
N ASP A 1069 30.58 -44.93 -10.19
CA ASP A 1069 29.54 -45.00 -9.15
C ASP A 1069 28.20 -45.55 -9.62
N ASP A 1070 27.99 -45.75 -10.93
CA ASP A 1070 26.82 -46.43 -11.52
C ASP A 1070 26.92 -47.96 -11.51
N SER A 1071 28.06 -48.50 -11.10
CA SER A 1071 28.21 -49.93 -10.81
C SER A 1071 27.27 -50.39 -9.68
N GLY A 1072 26.94 -51.68 -9.67
CA GLY A 1072 26.24 -52.34 -8.55
C GLY A 1072 25.00 -53.13 -8.95
N LYS A 1073 24.17 -53.44 -7.94
CA LYS A 1073 22.97 -54.27 -8.08
C LYS A 1073 21.74 -53.41 -8.37
N TYR A 1074 21.03 -53.72 -9.46
CA TYR A 1074 19.72 -53.19 -9.79
C TYR A 1074 18.69 -54.32 -9.74
N ILE A 1075 17.49 -54.04 -9.23
CA ILE A 1075 16.42 -55.03 -9.05
C ILE A 1075 15.19 -54.53 -9.81
N LEU A 1076 14.58 -55.39 -10.62
CA LEU A 1076 13.30 -55.14 -11.27
C LEU A 1076 12.23 -56.00 -10.59
N ASN A 1077 11.17 -55.36 -10.12
CA ASN A 1077 9.97 -56.01 -9.57
C ASN A 1077 8.81 -55.86 -10.55
N VAL A 1078 7.99 -56.91 -10.69
CA VAL A 1078 6.89 -56.99 -11.65
C VAL A 1078 5.71 -57.74 -11.02
N GLU A 1079 4.54 -57.11 -10.94
CA GLU A 1079 3.40 -57.61 -10.15
C GLU A 1079 2.04 -57.54 -10.86
N ASN A 1080 1.21 -58.57 -10.66
CA ASN A 1080 -0.22 -58.52 -10.99
C ASN A 1080 -1.05 -59.29 -9.94
N THR A 1081 -2.38 -59.33 -10.14
CA THR A 1081 -3.32 -60.02 -9.25
C THR A 1081 -3.11 -61.53 -9.11
N SER A 1082 -2.30 -62.14 -9.98
CA SER A 1082 -1.90 -63.56 -9.87
C SER A 1082 -0.64 -63.77 -9.03
N GLY A 1083 0.23 -62.76 -8.89
CA GLY A 1083 1.41 -62.79 -8.02
C GLY A 1083 2.47 -61.73 -8.37
N VAL A 1084 3.55 -61.71 -7.59
CA VAL A 1084 4.71 -60.82 -7.76
C VAL A 1084 5.93 -61.65 -8.21
N LYS A 1085 6.79 -61.06 -9.03
CA LYS A 1085 8.14 -61.54 -9.34
C LYS A 1085 9.16 -60.42 -9.16
N SER A 1086 10.39 -60.80 -8.86
CA SER A 1086 11.54 -59.91 -8.86
C SER A 1086 12.75 -60.61 -9.47
N THR A 1087 13.62 -59.83 -10.11
CA THR A 1087 14.87 -60.30 -10.73
C THR A 1087 15.95 -59.23 -10.61
N THR A 1088 17.20 -59.55 -10.95
CA THR A 1088 18.37 -58.70 -10.68
C THR A 1088 19.34 -58.71 -11.85
N VAL A 1089 19.86 -57.52 -12.18
CA VAL A 1089 21.06 -57.34 -13.00
C VAL A 1089 22.20 -56.75 -12.15
N ILE A 1090 23.42 -57.18 -12.45
CA ILE A 1090 24.65 -56.58 -11.92
C ILE A 1090 25.27 -55.70 -13.00
N VAL A 1091 25.42 -54.41 -12.72
CA VAL A 1091 26.09 -53.45 -13.62
C VAL A 1091 27.54 -53.28 -13.17
N ARG A 1092 28.48 -53.29 -14.13
CA ARG A 1092 29.87 -52.90 -13.91
C ARG A 1092 30.30 -51.84 -14.91
N VAL A 1093 30.88 -50.76 -14.42
CA VAL A 1093 31.48 -49.71 -15.25
C VAL A 1093 33.00 -49.88 -15.27
N GLN A 1094 33.60 -49.89 -16.47
CA GLN A 1094 35.03 -50.14 -16.69
C GLN A 1094 35.80 -48.84 -16.95
N ASP A 1095 37.00 -48.72 -16.38
CA ASP A 1095 37.80 -47.48 -16.31
C ASP A 1095 39.32 -47.78 -16.17
N THR A 1096 40.16 -46.75 -16.18
CA THR A 1096 41.61 -46.87 -15.89
C THR A 1096 41.92 -46.81 -14.38
N PRO A 1097 43.10 -47.26 -13.93
CA PRO A 1097 43.45 -47.29 -12.51
C PRO A 1097 43.51 -45.91 -11.85
N GLY A 1098 43.15 -45.88 -10.56
CA GLY A 1098 43.46 -44.75 -9.68
C GLY A 1098 44.96 -44.61 -9.42
N PRO A 1099 45.37 -43.53 -8.73
CA PRO A 1099 46.78 -43.34 -8.37
C PRO A 1099 47.24 -44.40 -7.35
N PRO A 1100 48.49 -44.88 -7.45
CA PRO A 1100 49.14 -45.66 -6.40
C PRO A 1100 49.17 -44.92 -5.05
N GLY A 1101 49.37 -45.66 -3.97
CA GLY A 1101 49.61 -45.07 -2.65
C GLY A 1101 50.96 -44.32 -2.57
N PRO A 1102 51.19 -43.53 -1.50
CA PRO A 1102 52.32 -42.62 -1.42
C PRO A 1102 53.70 -43.27 -1.60
N ILE A 1103 54.58 -42.59 -2.33
CA ILE A 1103 55.95 -43.06 -2.57
C ILE A 1103 56.80 -42.84 -1.31
N ILE A 1104 57.23 -43.93 -0.70
CA ILE A 1104 58.10 -43.99 0.47
C ILE A 1104 59.55 -44.23 0.00
N ILE A 1105 60.45 -43.32 0.33
CA ILE A 1105 61.89 -43.52 0.17
C ILE A 1105 62.38 -44.49 1.26
N LYS A 1106 63.13 -45.53 0.86
CA LYS A 1106 63.63 -46.57 1.78
C LYS A 1106 65.11 -46.45 2.07
N GLU A 1107 65.90 -46.17 1.03
CA GLU A 1107 67.37 -46.09 1.12
C GLU A 1107 67.88 -45.15 0.02
N VAL A 1108 68.94 -44.40 0.33
CA VAL A 1108 69.63 -43.48 -0.60
C VAL A 1108 71.12 -43.76 -0.48
N THR A 1109 71.79 -43.94 -1.62
CA THR A 1109 73.24 -44.03 -1.74
C THR A 1109 73.73 -43.00 -2.76
N LEU A 1110 75.04 -42.82 -2.88
CA LEU A 1110 75.69 -41.85 -3.79
C LEU A 1110 75.30 -42.01 -5.28
N GLU A 1111 74.73 -43.14 -5.69
CA GLU A 1111 74.26 -43.40 -7.07
C GLU A 1111 72.86 -44.03 -7.18
N THR A 1112 72.17 -44.35 -6.07
CA THR A 1112 70.93 -45.14 -6.08
C THR A 1112 69.87 -44.67 -5.08
N VAL A 1113 68.58 -44.84 -5.41
CA VAL A 1113 67.46 -44.67 -4.46
C VAL A 1113 66.51 -45.87 -4.52
N SER A 1114 66.24 -46.50 -3.38
CA SER A 1114 65.18 -47.51 -3.23
C SER A 1114 63.87 -46.84 -2.84
N ILE A 1115 62.82 -47.01 -3.65
CA ILE A 1115 61.47 -46.50 -3.40
C ILE A 1115 60.43 -47.63 -3.29
N ALA A 1116 59.36 -47.40 -2.53
CA ALA A 1116 58.22 -48.30 -2.41
C ALA A 1116 56.89 -47.52 -2.34
N TRP A 1117 55.78 -48.17 -2.68
CA TRP A 1117 54.44 -47.58 -2.72
C TRP A 1117 53.38 -48.64 -2.36
N GLU A 1118 52.10 -48.30 -2.45
CA GLU A 1118 50.98 -49.24 -2.30
C GLU A 1118 50.17 -49.31 -3.60
N SER A 1119 49.48 -50.43 -3.83
CA SER A 1119 48.59 -50.59 -4.99
C SER A 1119 47.42 -49.60 -4.92
N PRO A 1120 46.88 -49.13 -6.06
CA PRO A 1120 45.73 -48.22 -6.06
C PRO A 1120 44.48 -48.91 -5.46
N ILE A 1121 43.75 -48.19 -4.61
CA ILE A 1121 42.53 -48.68 -3.94
C ILE A 1121 41.40 -48.97 -4.95
N ASN A 1122 41.44 -48.32 -6.12
CA ASN A 1122 40.55 -48.57 -7.24
C ASN A 1122 41.40 -48.91 -8.47
N ASP A 1123 41.26 -50.14 -8.96
CA ASP A 1123 42.03 -50.69 -10.08
C ASP A 1123 41.40 -50.38 -11.46
N GLY A 1124 40.28 -49.65 -11.51
CA GLY A 1124 39.52 -49.39 -12.74
C GLY A 1124 38.51 -50.49 -13.10
N GLY A 1125 38.35 -51.51 -12.24
CA GLY A 1125 37.51 -52.68 -12.50
C GLY A 1125 38.21 -53.78 -13.29
N SER A 1126 39.56 -53.74 -13.36
CA SER A 1126 40.40 -54.80 -13.92
C SER A 1126 41.79 -54.79 -13.28
N THR A 1127 42.41 -55.96 -13.16
CA THR A 1127 43.61 -56.17 -12.36
C THR A 1127 44.81 -55.39 -12.87
N ILE A 1128 45.56 -54.76 -11.96
CA ILE A 1128 46.83 -54.10 -12.26
C ILE A 1128 47.85 -55.11 -12.82
N THR A 1129 48.36 -54.86 -14.02
CA THR A 1129 49.37 -55.67 -14.70
C THR A 1129 50.79 -55.20 -14.43
N SER A 1130 50.97 -53.89 -14.26
CA SER A 1130 52.28 -53.23 -14.32
C SER A 1130 52.28 -51.91 -13.54
N TYR A 1131 53.47 -51.49 -13.12
CA TYR A 1131 53.76 -50.13 -12.66
C TYR A 1131 54.81 -49.49 -13.56
N VAL A 1132 54.56 -48.23 -13.94
CA VAL A 1132 55.49 -47.37 -14.69
C VAL A 1132 56.13 -46.39 -13.71
N ILE A 1133 57.46 -46.47 -13.55
CA ILE A 1133 58.24 -45.61 -12.66
C ILE A 1133 59.09 -44.65 -13.50
N GLU A 1134 59.08 -43.37 -13.14
CA GLU A 1134 59.87 -42.33 -13.81
C GLU A 1134 60.66 -41.46 -12.83
N LYS A 1135 61.79 -40.92 -13.27
CA LYS A 1135 62.62 -39.96 -12.54
C LYS A 1135 62.75 -38.63 -13.27
N ARG A 1136 62.88 -37.53 -12.53
CA ARG A 1136 63.11 -36.18 -13.06
C ARG A 1136 64.12 -35.44 -12.17
N GLU A 1137 65.29 -35.14 -12.71
CA GLU A 1137 66.26 -34.23 -12.07
C GLU A 1137 65.55 -32.89 -11.78
N SER A 1138 65.68 -32.33 -10.58
CA SER A 1138 64.88 -31.17 -10.13
C SER A 1138 65.05 -29.90 -10.98
N THR A 1139 66.15 -29.82 -11.74
CA THR A 1139 66.47 -28.77 -12.72
C THR A 1139 65.76 -28.94 -14.07
N ARG A 1140 65.22 -30.13 -14.37
CA ARG A 1140 64.59 -30.49 -15.66
C ARG A 1140 63.07 -30.52 -15.54
N LYS A 1141 62.38 -30.15 -16.62
CA LYS A 1141 60.90 -30.23 -16.71
C LYS A 1141 60.38 -31.60 -17.16
N ALA A 1142 61.13 -32.29 -18.02
CA ALA A 1142 60.74 -33.59 -18.58
C ALA A 1142 61.05 -34.75 -17.63
N TRP A 1143 60.11 -35.69 -17.53
CA TRP A 1143 60.30 -36.98 -16.87
C TRP A 1143 61.07 -37.95 -17.77
N ALA A 1144 61.82 -38.86 -17.17
CA ALA A 1144 62.50 -39.96 -17.85
C ALA A 1144 62.10 -41.30 -17.22
N THR A 1145 61.52 -42.18 -18.03
CA THR A 1145 61.06 -43.51 -17.58
C THR A 1145 62.23 -44.35 -17.10
N VAL A 1146 62.12 -44.90 -15.89
CA VAL A 1146 63.10 -45.83 -15.28
C VAL A 1146 62.76 -47.26 -15.64
N THR A 1147 61.47 -47.62 -15.58
CA THR A 1147 60.93 -48.89 -16.07
C THR A 1147 59.42 -48.76 -16.30
N ALA A 1148 58.88 -49.51 -17.26
CA ALA A 1148 57.45 -49.70 -17.47
C ALA A 1148 56.98 -51.12 -17.08
N GLN A 1149 57.89 -51.98 -16.60
CA GLN A 1149 57.67 -53.42 -16.40
C GLN A 1149 57.85 -53.84 -14.93
N CYS A 1150 57.52 -52.96 -13.99
CA CYS A 1150 57.58 -53.28 -12.56
C CYS A 1150 56.28 -53.95 -12.11
N SER A 1151 56.29 -55.25 -11.86
CA SER A 1151 55.16 -56.00 -11.28
C SER A 1151 55.10 -55.98 -9.75
N ARG A 1152 56.01 -55.24 -9.10
CA ARG A 1152 56.13 -55.10 -7.64
C ARG A 1152 55.79 -53.68 -7.21
N THR A 1153 55.44 -53.47 -5.94
CA THR A 1153 55.23 -52.14 -5.35
C THR A 1153 56.51 -51.51 -4.78
N SER A 1154 57.66 -51.84 -5.36
CA SER A 1154 58.98 -51.38 -4.90
C SER A 1154 60.03 -51.48 -6.01
N TRP A 1155 60.88 -50.47 -6.16
CA TRP A 1155 61.95 -50.44 -7.17
C TRP A 1155 63.19 -49.66 -6.69
N THR A 1156 64.39 -50.11 -7.08
CA THR A 1156 65.64 -49.39 -6.83
C THR A 1156 66.11 -48.71 -8.11
N ILE A 1157 66.21 -47.38 -8.06
CA ILE A 1157 66.54 -46.50 -9.17
C ILE A 1157 68.04 -46.24 -9.15
N ASN A 1158 68.76 -46.82 -10.11
CA ASN A 1158 70.22 -46.70 -10.23
C ASN A 1158 70.65 -45.57 -11.20
N LYS A 1159 71.96 -45.33 -11.26
CA LYS A 1159 72.60 -44.35 -12.14
C LYS A 1159 72.01 -42.95 -11.93
N LEU A 1160 72.09 -42.49 -10.69
CA LEU A 1160 71.81 -41.13 -10.26
C LEU A 1160 73.15 -40.41 -10.03
N GLU A 1161 73.20 -39.11 -10.32
CA GLU A 1161 74.42 -38.32 -10.18
C GLU A 1161 74.52 -37.77 -8.75
N THR A 1162 75.62 -38.07 -8.05
CA THR A 1162 75.88 -37.60 -6.68
C THR A 1162 75.82 -36.07 -6.60
N GLY A 1163 75.18 -35.54 -5.56
CA GLY A 1163 75.01 -34.11 -5.31
C GLY A 1163 73.76 -33.50 -5.96
N LYS A 1164 73.09 -34.19 -6.89
CA LYS A 1164 71.84 -33.73 -7.52
C LYS A 1164 70.61 -34.16 -6.74
N SER A 1165 69.45 -33.56 -7.06
CA SER A 1165 68.15 -33.99 -6.53
C SER A 1165 67.19 -34.44 -7.64
N TYR A 1166 66.36 -35.44 -7.34
CA TYR A 1166 65.40 -36.02 -8.29
C TYR A 1166 64.01 -36.16 -7.66
N TYR A 1167 62.98 -35.81 -8.42
CA TYR A 1167 61.62 -36.26 -8.18
C TYR A 1167 61.42 -37.66 -8.77
N PHE A 1168 60.51 -38.44 -8.19
CA PHE A 1168 60.09 -39.75 -8.68
C PHE A 1168 58.58 -39.80 -8.84
N ARG A 1169 58.07 -40.58 -9.79
CA ARG A 1169 56.64 -40.85 -9.90
C ARG A 1169 56.35 -42.28 -10.31
N VAL A 1170 55.16 -42.75 -9.94
CA VAL A 1170 54.67 -44.11 -10.22
C VAL A 1170 53.24 -44.02 -10.73
N MET A 1171 52.96 -44.73 -11.83
CA MET A 1171 51.60 -44.96 -12.36
C MET A 1171 51.31 -46.46 -12.32
N ALA A 1172 50.07 -46.85 -12.04
CA ALA A 1172 49.59 -48.22 -12.21
C ALA A 1172 48.96 -48.42 -13.59
N GLU A 1173 49.03 -49.63 -14.15
CA GLU A 1173 48.51 -49.96 -15.48
C GLU A 1173 47.59 -51.20 -15.40
N ASN A 1174 46.45 -51.18 -16.10
CA ASN A 1174 45.56 -52.34 -16.30
C ASN A 1174 45.28 -52.55 -17.81
N GLU A 1175 44.38 -53.47 -18.16
CA GLU A 1175 44.04 -53.76 -19.57
C GLU A 1175 43.42 -52.58 -20.35
N TYR A 1176 42.95 -51.52 -19.67
CA TYR A 1176 42.43 -50.28 -20.25
C TYR A 1176 43.46 -49.16 -20.32
N GLY A 1177 44.66 -49.35 -19.74
CA GLY A 1177 45.83 -48.48 -19.90
C GLY A 1177 46.44 -47.97 -18.60
N ILE A 1178 47.35 -47.02 -18.75
CA ILE A 1178 48.07 -46.38 -17.65
C ILE A 1178 47.13 -45.41 -16.92
N GLY A 1179 47.01 -45.60 -15.61
CA GLY A 1179 46.23 -44.78 -14.69
C GLY A 1179 46.97 -43.54 -14.18
N ILE A 1180 46.38 -42.92 -13.16
CA ILE A 1180 46.84 -41.61 -12.65
C ILE A 1180 48.21 -41.76 -11.95
N PRO A 1181 49.18 -40.82 -12.13
CA PRO A 1181 50.44 -40.84 -11.40
C PRO A 1181 50.28 -40.44 -9.93
N PHE A 1182 51.04 -41.08 -9.05
CA PHE A 1182 51.49 -40.49 -7.79
C PHE A 1182 52.91 -39.94 -7.99
N GLU A 1183 53.17 -38.68 -7.64
CA GLU A 1183 54.49 -38.05 -7.72
C GLU A 1183 55.02 -37.73 -6.31
N THR A 1184 56.34 -37.85 -6.07
CA THR A 1184 56.96 -37.44 -4.80
C THR A 1184 56.80 -35.92 -4.61
N PRO A 1185 56.33 -35.43 -3.44
CA PRO A 1185 56.09 -34.00 -3.24
C PRO A 1185 57.37 -33.16 -3.22
N GLU A 1186 58.47 -33.73 -2.71
CA GLU A 1186 59.78 -33.09 -2.58
C GLU A 1186 60.88 -33.88 -3.33
N PRO A 1187 61.93 -33.22 -3.84
CA PRO A 1187 62.99 -33.88 -4.61
C PRO A 1187 64.07 -34.50 -3.70
N VAL A 1188 64.30 -35.80 -3.84
CA VAL A 1188 65.31 -36.55 -3.07
C VAL A 1188 66.71 -36.19 -3.54
N LYS A 1189 67.57 -35.73 -2.63
CA LYS A 1189 69.00 -35.48 -2.90
C LYS A 1189 69.83 -36.77 -2.81
N ILE A 1190 70.81 -36.88 -3.70
CA ILE A 1190 71.78 -37.98 -3.88
C ILE A 1190 73.17 -37.53 -3.42
#